data_AF-A0A8T9BSR6-F1
#
_entry.id   AF-A0A8T9BSR6-F1
#
_cell.length_a   1.000
_cell.length_b   1.000
_cell.length_c   1.000
_cell.angle_alpha   90.00
_cell.angle_beta   90.00
_cell.angle_gamma   90.00
#
_symmetry.space_group_name_H-M   'P 1'
#
loop_
_entity.id
_entity.type
_entity.pdbx_description
1 polymer ?
#
loop_
_entity_poly.entity_id
_entity_poly.type
_entity_poly.pdbx_seq_one_letter_code
_entity_poly.pdbx_strand_id
1 'polypeptide(L)'
;MCWKLIWGRGSREREHKPTDLAREVAATVTIQDESSSGDGWEMRVHGVHWPKQGIMLMTTTSEKFAGIFGLSHLTPGIDYYASSQKLLNISLENTVERLENSIWLDPSNPWTSSPGTQGDATMPVPHCEFVIYVQVHPLKVDLAASHGYISAEHIVREIERELRFPNGAPIPPIPRLQMSTVMFSPDCGFMLESKGPPTFSPTEGEHLVGVKQEIWLHSIQNWVEILAVVIFGQILLLKAQSKEASTPSTTGRVSINTIGMMLMADALMFASLSLLSSTALNLFPSALLGAFASFISVALGVRFTGAIFNVQEPERRELRRAQQAAQAASTPARAVSTSTRPPIITAAGADVAPAPNTTPAVANNVPIIVPSDQDVDAEIAQNVANAAPILPTANVTATAQTQQPMPSGFGAEYVKFILIMMFIFFISITAMSWSVPFRTAYTNLLSLIYFSFWVPQIRRNIMRNCRKALLWKFIIGQSVLRLLPFAYFYLKEDNILFAETDWKAFCVLVGWVWIQIWVLIAQEILGPRWGVPKGWTEEGWDYHPILSEDNVEAGGLPIGLVQVPGSPTLERSRTSEDMGSRKKKDGTVRSVDCAICMQVLEVPVVAAGEDVSGAGAAGGCLLGGLDEVPVAVPNM
;
A
#
# COMPACT_ATOMS: atom_id res chain seq x y z
N MET A 1 31.47 2.36 -7.12
CA MET A 1 31.37 3.12 -8.40
C MET A 1 30.44 2.38 -9.36
N CYS A 2 29.23 2.89 -9.57
CA CYS A 2 28.29 2.33 -10.54
C CYS A 2 28.38 3.14 -11.85
N TRP A 3 28.84 2.52 -12.93
CA TRP A 3 28.97 3.18 -14.23
C TRP A 3 27.68 3.02 -15.03
N LYS A 4 27.01 4.13 -15.35
CA LYS A 4 25.84 4.13 -16.25
C LYS A 4 26.21 4.76 -17.58
N LEU A 5 26.82 3.96 -18.46
CA LEU A 5 27.06 4.33 -19.86
C LEU A 5 25.73 4.32 -20.62
N ILE A 6 25.08 5.48 -20.73
CA ILE A 6 23.90 5.67 -21.57
C ILE A 6 24.39 5.93 -23.01
N TRP A 7 24.17 4.98 -23.91
CA TRP A 7 24.45 5.19 -25.33
C TRP A 7 23.41 6.15 -25.91
N GLY A 8 23.87 7.36 -26.25
CA GLY A 8 23.05 8.35 -26.95
C GLY A 8 22.64 7.85 -28.33
N ARG A 9 21.37 8.07 -28.67
CA ARG A 9 20.74 7.71 -29.95
C ARG A 9 21.52 8.33 -31.11
N GLY A 10 22.24 7.50 -31.87
CA GLY A 10 22.87 7.89 -33.13
C GLY A 10 21.81 8.39 -34.11
N SER A 11 21.93 9.65 -34.52
CA SER A 11 21.15 10.28 -35.59
C SER A 11 21.32 9.48 -36.87
N ARG A 12 20.20 9.27 -37.59
CA ARG A 12 20.07 8.59 -38.89
C ARG A 12 21.36 8.55 -39.71
N GLU A 13 21.90 7.36 -39.93
CA GLU A 13 22.94 7.10 -40.94
C GLU A 13 22.43 7.54 -42.31
N ARG A 14 22.95 8.67 -42.82
CA ARG A 14 23.00 8.92 -44.25
C ARG A 14 24.26 8.25 -44.78
N GLU A 15 24.07 7.52 -45.86
CA GLU A 15 25.06 6.70 -46.55
C GLU A 15 26.31 7.49 -47.00
N HIS A 16 27.48 6.86 -46.76
CA HIS A 16 28.83 7.05 -47.34
C HIS A 16 29.89 7.97 -46.66
N LYS A 17 30.93 7.28 -46.10
CA LYS A 17 32.36 7.64 -45.81
C LYS A 17 32.66 8.46 -44.54
N PRO A 18 33.83 8.36 -43.85
CA PRO A 18 34.88 7.34 -43.69
C PRO A 18 34.99 6.94 -42.19
N THR A 19 33.88 6.50 -41.59
CA THR A 19 33.65 6.43 -40.13
C THR A 19 34.01 5.09 -39.46
N ASP A 20 34.68 4.19 -40.20
CA ASP A 20 35.10 2.89 -39.64
C ASP A 20 36.37 2.96 -38.79
N LEU A 21 37.19 4.01 -38.93
CA LEU A 21 38.38 4.17 -38.09
C LEU A 21 38.06 4.74 -36.71
N ALA A 22 37.20 5.76 -36.62
CA ALA A 22 36.90 6.48 -35.41
C ALA A 22 35.42 6.91 -35.39
N ARG A 23 34.79 6.83 -34.22
CA ARG A 23 33.36 7.14 -33.99
C ARG A 23 33.20 8.09 -32.80
N GLU A 24 32.22 8.99 -32.86
CA GLU A 24 31.87 9.85 -31.73
C GLU A 24 31.25 9.00 -30.61
N VAL A 25 31.62 9.27 -29.37
CA VAL A 25 31.07 8.61 -28.18
C VAL A 25 30.77 9.65 -27.11
N ALA A 26 29.71 9.40 -26.34
CA ALA A 26 29.39 10.16 -25.15
C ALA A 26 29.08 9.19 -24.02
N ALA A 27 29.45 9.56 -22.80
CA ALA A 27 29.21 8.76 -21.61
C ALA A 27 28.74 9.64 -20.46
N THR A 28 27.96 9.05 -19.57
CA THR A 28 27.63 9.65 -18.29
C THR A 28 28.41 8.93 -17.21
N VAL A 29 29.11 9.69 -16.38
CA VAL A 29 30.07 9.21 -15.40
C VAL A 29 29.63 9.68 -14.03
N THR A 30 29.38 8.73 -13.14
CA THR A 30 29.00 9.02 -11.75
C THR A 30 30.14 8.59 -10.83
N ILE A 31 30.79 9.56 -10.19
CA ILE A 31 31.88 9.33 -9.23
C ILE A 31 31.32 9.50 -7.83
N GLN A 32 31.42 8.47 -7.01
CA GLN A 32 30.98 8.49 -5.62
C GLN A 32 32.14 8.05 -4.72
N ASP A 33 32.37 8.82 -3.67
CA ASP A 33 33.27 8.47 -2.58
C ASP A 33 32.49 7.80 -1.44
N GLU A 34 33.09 6.83 -0.76
CA GLU A 34 32.47 6.08 0.35
C GLU A 34 32.11 6.98 1.54
N SER A 35 32.84 8.09 1.70
CA SER A 35 32.57 9.07 2.76
C SER A 35 31.39 10.01 2.44
N SER A 36 30.94 10.04 1.18
CA SER A 36 29.92 10.96 0.71
C SER A 36 28.51 10.41 0.96
N SER A 37 27.65 11.21 1.58
CA SER A 37 26.25 10.87 1.85
C SER A 37 25.31 11.08 0.65
N GLY A 38 25.81 11.62 -0.47
CA GLY A 38 25.05 11.88 -1.70
C GLY A 38 25.17 10.75 -2.74
N ASP A 39 24.42 10.88 -3.84
CA ASP A 39 24.37 9.92 -4.97
C ASP A 39 25.62 9.96 -5.88
N GLY A 40 26.68 10.63 -5.44
CA GLY A 40 27.88 10.91 -6.23
C GLY A 40 27.73 12.11 -7.16
N TRP A 41 28.83 12.45 -7.82
CA TRP A 41 28.90 13.51 -8.81
C TRP A 41 28.73 12.92 -10.21
N GLU A 42 27.66 13.32 -10.89
CA GLU A 42 27.36 12.91 -12.26
C GLU A 42 27.88 13.97 -13.24
N MET A 43 28.65 13.53 -14.23
CA MET A 43 29.15 14.37 -15.31
C MET A 43 28.92 13.70 -16.67
N ARG A 44 28.79 14.50 -17.70
CA ARG A 44 28.77 14.04 -19.09
C ARG A 44 30.15 14.22 -19.71
N VAL A 45 30.64 13.20 -20.37
CA VAL A 45 31.91 13.22 -21.10
C VAL A 45 31.68 12.90 -22.56
N HIS A 46 32.44 13.55 -23.42
CA HIS A 46 32.36 13.42 -24.86
C HIS A 46 33.71 13.03 -25.42
N GLY A 47 33.73 12.25 -26.49
CA GLY A 47 34.98 11.72 -26.98
C GLY A 47 34.91 10.93 -28.28
N VAL A 48 36.01 10.21 -28.51
CA VAL A 48 36.25 9.42 -29.71
C VAL A 48 36.53 7.98 -29.32
N HIS A 49 35.90 7.05 -30.03
CA HIS A 49 36.10 5.61 -29.91
C HIS A 49 36.72 5.07 -31.20
N TRP A 50 37.78 4.27 -31.09
CA TRP A 50 38.41 3.52 -32.18
C TRP A 50 38.04 2.04 -32.08
N PRO A 51 37.01 1.56 -32.80
CA PRO A 51 36.42 0.24 -32.57
C PRO A 51 37.38 -0.93 -32.82
N LYS A 52 38.33 -0.77 -33.77
CA LYS A 52 39.28 -1.84 -34.11
C LYS A 52 40.30 -2.10 -33.00
N GLN A 53 40.68 -1.05 -32.26
CA GLN A 53 41.64 -1.13 -31.16
C GLN A 53 40.95 -1.20 -29.79
N GLY A 54 39.65 -0.90 -29.71
CA GLY A 54 38.90 -0.86 -28.46
C GLY A 54 39.27 0.33 -27.57
N ILE A 55 39.97 1.34 -28.09
CA ILE A 55 40.39 2.52 -27.32
C ILE A 55 39.27 3.57 -27.38
N MET A 56 38.89 4.14 -26.24
CA MET A 56 38.08 5.35 -26.16
C MET A 56 38.82 6.42 -25.39
N LEU A 57 38.80 7.64 -25.92
CA LEU A 57 39.30 8.83 -25.26
C LEU A 57 38.15 9.80 -25.10
N MET A 58 37.85 10.20 -23.87
CA MET A 58 36.76 11.10 -23.54
C MET A 58 37.23 12.20 -22.61
N THR A 59 36.62 13.38 -22.72
CA THR A 59 36.91 14.54 -21.87
C THR A 59 35.62 15.21 -21.42
N THR A 60 35.65 15.83 -20.24
CA THR A 60 34.66 16.83 -19.86
C THR A 60 34.91 18.10 -20.65
N THR A 61 33.85 18.92 -20.85
CA THR A 61 34.01 20.26 -21.42
C THR A 61 33.19 21.25 -20.61
N SER A 62 33.84 22.31 -20.15
CA SER A 62 33.28 23.39 -19.35
C SER A 62 33.94 24.72 -19.70
N GLU A 63 33.54 25.82 -19.06
CA GLU A 63 34.16 27.13 -19.25
C GLU A 63 35.64 27.16 -18.86
N LYS A 64 36.03 26.35 -17.86
CA LYS A 64 37.43 26.27 -17.41
C LYS A 64 38.27 25.26 -18.20
N PHE A 65 37.64 24.34 -18.92
CA PHE A 65 38.33 23.28 -19.64
C PHE A 65 37.69 22.99 -21.00
N ALA A 66 38.39 23.41 -22.05
CA ALA A 66 38.02 23.19 -23.45
C ALA A 66 38.36 21.75 -23.91
N GLY A 67 37.90 20.74 -23.17
CA GLY A 67 38.35 19.36 -23.32
C GLY A 67 38.07 18.75 -24.70
N ILE A 68 36.88 18.95 -25.27
CA ILE A 68 36.52 18.38 -26.58
C ILE A 68 37.37 18.99 -27.71
N PHE A 69 37.68 20.28 -27.61
CA PHE A 69 38.47 21.01 -28.62
C PHE A 69 39.96 20.64 -28.57
N GLY A 70 40.47 20.28 -27.38
CA GLY A 70 41.84 19.79 -27.19
C GLY A 70 42.00 18.27 -27.32
N LEU A 71 40.90 17.52 -27.51
CA LEU A 71 40.89 16.07 -27.37
C LEU A 71 41.85 15.34 -28.31
N SER A 72 42.00 15.82 -29.56
CA SER A 72 42.92 15.21 -30.53
C SER A 72 44.37 15.20 -30.04
N HIS A 73 44.80 16.24 -29.33
CA HIS A 73 46.16 16.36 -28.78
C HIS A 73 46.44 15.41 -27.61
N LEU A 74 45.40 14.86 -27.00
CA LEU A 74 45.49 13.90 -25.90
C LEU A 74 45.54 12.44 -26.40
N THR A 75 45.56 12.24 -27.72
CA THR A 75 45.64 10.91 -28.31
C THR A 75 47.05 10.31 -28.22
N PRO A 76 47.18 8.97 -28.11
CA PRO A 76 48.47 8.32 -27.87
C PRO A 76 49.42 8.31 -29.09
N GLY A 77 48.96 8.68 -30.29
CA GLY A 77 49.78 8.61 -31.49
C GLY A 77 49.23 9.43 -32.67
N ILE A 78 50.05 9.59 -33.70
CA ILE A 78 49.76 10.49 -34.83
C ILE A 78 48.54 10.06 -35.66
N ASP A 79 48.32 8.76 -35.83
CA ASP A 79 47.16 8.25 -36.58
C ASP A 79 45.85 8.49 -35.82
N TYR A 80 45.89 8.36 -34.48
CA TYR A 80 44.79 8.68 -33.59
C TYR A 80 44.50 10.19 -33.59
N TYR A 81 45.54 11.02 -33.62
CA TYR A 81 45.41 12.47 -33.77
C TYR A 81 44.72 12.84 -35.09
N ALA A 82 45.21 12.33 -36.22
CA ALA A 82 44.66 12.66 -37.53
C ALA A 82 43.21 12.18 -37.69
N SER A 83 42.89 11.00 -37.19
CA SER A 83 41.52 10.45 -37.24
C SER A 83 40.55 11.17 -36.30
N SER A 84 40.96 11.48 -35.07
CA SER A 84 40.13 12.27 -34.14
C SER A 84 39.93 13.70 -34.61
N GLN A 85 40.97 14.37 -35.13
CA GLN A 85 40.86 15.72 -35.68
C GLN A 85 39.87 15.77 -36.84
N LYS A 86 39.93 14.81 -37.76
CA LYS A 86 38.99 14.73 -38.88
C LYS A 86 37.56 14.52 -38.40
N LEU A 87 37.34 13.63 -37.43
CA LEU A 87 36.03 13.37 -36.85
C LEU A 87 35.49 14.60 -36.12
N LEU A 88 36.33 15.28 -35.34
CA LEU A 88 35.97 16.49 -34.61
C LEU A 88 35.57 17.61 -35.57
N ASN A 89 36.29 17.80 -36.67
CA ASN A 89 35.95 18.83 -37.67
C ASN A 89 34.55 18.59 -38.26
N ILE A 90 34.23 17.33 -38.58
CA ILE A 90 32.89 16.94 -39.08
C ILE A 90 31.82 17.15 -37.99
N SER A 91 32.10 16.77 -36.74
CA SER A 91 31.15 16.94 -35.63
C SER A 91 30.90 18.42 -35.32
N LEU A 92 31.94 19.27 -35.38
CA LEU A 92 31.84 20.72 -35.25
C LEU A 92 30.99 21.33 -36.37
N GLU A 93 31.27 20.99 -37.63
CA GLU A 93 30.52 21.50 -38.78
C GLU A 93 29.02 21.17 -38.65
N ASN A 94 28.69 19.91 -38.38
CA ASN A 94 27.31 19.46 -38.18
C ASN A 94 26.63 20.12 -36.98
N THR A 95 27.38 20.43 -35.92
CA THR A 95 26.84 21.03 -34.71
C THR A 95 26.62 22.54 -34.89
N VAL A 96 27.53 23.22 -35.57
CA VAL A 96 27.38 24.63 -35.96
C VAL A 96 26.18 24.79 -36.89
N GLU A 97 26.06 23.95 -37.93
CA GLU A 97 24.89 23.96 -38.82
C GLU A 97 23.58 23.72 -38.04
N ARG A 98 23.60 22.82 -37.04
CA ARG A 98 22.43 22.60 -36.19
C ARG A 98 22.08 23.83 -35.36
N LEU A 99 23.07 24.47 -34.74
CA LEU A 99 22.89 25.67 -33.91
C LEU A 99 22.40 26.85 -34.73
N GLU A 100 22.92 27.05 -35.94
CA GLU A 100 22.46 28.07 -36.90
C GLU A 100 21.01 27.83 -37.32
N ASN A 101 20.60 26.58 -37.50
CA ASN A 101 19.22 26.23 -37.83
C ASN A 101 18.29 26.28 -36.60
N SER A 102 18.84 26.26 -35.38
CA SER A 102 18.10 26.21 -34.12
C SER A 102 18.28 27.45 -33.25
N ILE A 103 18.39 28.65 -33.85
CA ILE A 103 18.62 29.95 -33.18
C ILE A 103 17.67 30.23 -32.00
N TRP A 104 16.50 29.59 -31.96
CA TRP A 104 15.50 29.73 -30.89
C TRP A 104 15.57 28.68 -29.77
N LEU A 105 16.48 27.70 -29.86
CA LEU A 105 16.73 26.69 -28.84
C LEU A 105 18.02 27.03 -28.07
N ASP A 106 18.00 26.72 -26.77
CA ASP A 106 18.98 27.02 -25.74
C ASP A 106 20.43 27.24 -26.24
N PRO A 107 21.05 28.42 -26.00
CA PRO A 107 22.41 28.76 -26.46
C PRO A 107 23.53 28.03 -25.71
N SER A 108 23.21 26.96 -24.97
CA SER A 108 24.16 26.23 -24.15
C SER A 108 25.15 25.40 -24.99
N ASN A 109 26.35 25.21 -24.46
CA ASN A 109 27.36 24.38 -25.10
C ASN A 109 26.84 22.93 -25.25
N PRO A 110 26.76 22.38 -26.48
CA PRO A 110 26.22 21.03 -26.72
C PRO A 110 27.09 19.91 -26.14
N TRP A 111 28.35 20.21 -25.79
CA TRP A 111 29.28 19.27 -25.13
C TRP A 111 29.46 19.55 -23.64
N THR A 112 28.54 20.29 -22.99
CA THR A 112 28.65 20.60 -21.56
C THR A 112 28.79 19.34 -20.69
N SER A 113 29.68 19.42 -19.70
CA SER A 113 29.88 18.37 -18.71
C SER A 113 28.76 18.25 -17.67
N SER A 114 27.90 19.27 -17.54
CA SER A 114 26.78 19.26 -16.59
C SER A 114 25.58 18.46 -17.12
N PRO A 115 25.12 17.39 -16.44
CA PRO A 115 23.95 16.63 -16.85
C PRO A 115 22.66 17.41 -16.55
N GLY A 116 22.20 18.18 -17.53
CA GLY A 116 20.95 18.92 -17.46
C GLY A 116 21.10 20.35 -17.97
N THR A 117 20.03 20.83 -18.61
CA THR A 117 19.86 22.19 -19.15
C THR A 117 19.74 23.24 -18.03
N GLN A 118 20.60 23.18 -17.02
CA GLN A 118 20.82 24.28 -16.09
C GLN A 118 21.99 25.08 -16.66
N GLY A 119 21.67 25.98 -17.59
CA GLY A 119 22.54 27.12 -17.82
C GLY A 119 22.83 27.77 -16.48
N ASP A 120 24.11 27.90 -16.16
CA ASP A 120 24.64 28.71 -15.06
C ASP A 120 23.75 28.79 -13.83
N ALA A 121 23.71 27.70 -13.04
CA ALA A 121 23.33 27.86 -11.65
C ALA A 121 24.22 28.97 -11.07
N THR A 122 23.60 30.00 -10.48
CA THR A 122 24.25 31.21 -9.94
C THR A 122 25.31 30.93 -8.86
N MET A 123 25.44 29.68 -8.45
CA MET A 123 26.58 29.13 -7.72
C MET A 123 26.92 27.73 -8.29
N PRO A 124 27.85 27.62 -9.25
CA PRO A 124 28.32 26.32 -9.70
C PRO A 124 29.11 25.68 -8.55
N VAL A 125 28.69 24.48 -8.12
CA VAL A 125 29.45 23.68 -7.17
C VAL A 125 30.79 23.34 -7.84
N PRO A 126 31.95 23.53 -7.16
CA PRO A 126 33.24 23.24 -7.74
C PRO A 126 33.30 21.75 -8.09
N HIS A 127 33.37 21.45 -9.39
CA HIS A 127 33.50 20.10 -9.92
C HIS A 127 34.88 19.93 -10.55
N CYS A 128 35.42 18.73 -10.59
CA CYS A 128 36.69 18.45 -11.26
C CYS A 128 36.48 18.16 -12.75
N GLU A 129 37.45 18.51 -13.57
CA GLU A 129 37.51 18.14 -14.99
C GLU A 129 38.23 16.80 -15.14
N PHE A 130 37.92 16.05 -16.19
CA PHE A 130 38.47 14.72 -16.39
C PHE A 130 38.85 14.46 -17.84
N VAL A 131 40.01 13.82 -17.99
CA VAL A 131 40.43 13.13 -19.20
C VAL A 131 40.36 11.63 -18.90
N ILE A 132 39.57 10.91 -19.69
CA ILE A 132 39.21 9.52 -19.46
C ILE A 132 39.72 8.68 -20.63
N TYR A 133 40.59 7.73 -20.32
CA TYR A 133 41.08 6.71 -21.23
C TYR A 133 40.40 5.38 -20.88
N VAL A 134 39.63 4.84 -21.82
CA VAL A 134 38.99 3.52 -21.67
C VAL A 134 39.56 2.57 -22.71
N GLN A 135 39.90 1.36 -22.27
CA GLN A 135 40.23 0.23 -23.12
C GLN A 135 39.14 -0.83 -22.98
N VAL A 136 38.39 -1.07 -24.05
CA VAL A 136 37.48 -2.21 -24.16
C VAL A 136 38.31 -3.45 -24.49
N HIS A 137 38.18 -4.49 -23.68
CA HIS A 137 38.87 -5.74 -23.89
C HIS A 137 38.21 -6.56 -25.01
N PRO A 138 38.98 -7.37 -25.77
CA PRO A 138 38.42 -8.28 -26.74
C PRO A 138 37.49 -9.28 -26.04
N LEU A 139 36.36 -9.58 -26.66
CA LEU A 139 35.37 -10.48 -26.11
C LEU A 139 35.93 -11.91 -26.05
N LYS A 140 35.90 -12.50 -24.85
CA LYS A 140 36.16 -13.93 -24.66
C LYS A 140 34.93 -14.71 -25.15
N VAL A 141 34.94 -15.07 -26.43
CA VAL A 141 33.90 -15.94 -27.00
C VAL A 141 34.31 -17.38 -26.70
N ASP A 142 33.82 -17.92 -25.58
CA ASP A 142 34.07 -19.33 -25.25
C ASP A 142 33.48 -20.22 -26.34
N LEU A 143 34.34 -21.12 -26.80
CA LEU A 143 34.21 -21.99 -27.97
C LEU A 143 32.81 -22.61 -28.16
N ALA A 144 32.05 -22.02 -29.10
CA ALA A 144 31.19 -22.74 -30.04
C ALA A 144 31.54 -22.40 -31.50
N ALA A 145 32.73 -21.85 -31.75
CA ALA A 145 33.36 -21.88 -33.06
C ALA A 145 33.96 -23.27 -33.33
N SER A 146 33.17 -24.32 -33.13
CA SER A 146 33.41 -25.57 -33.84
C SER A 146 33.33 -25.23 -35.33
N HIS A 147 34.44 -25.39 -36.04
CA HIS A 147 34.66 -25.06 -37.46
C HIS A 147 35.13 -23.62 -37.77
N GLY A 148 36.23 -23.18 -37.14
CA GLY A 148 37.45 -22.71 -37.84
C GLY A 148 37.42 -21.62 -38.93
N TYR A 149 36.30 -20.96 -39.24
CA TYR A 149 36.21 -20.04 -40.40
C TYR A 149 35.52 -18.70 -40.14
N ILE A 150 34.98 -18.45 -38.95
CA ILE A 150 34.28 -17.18 -38.68
C ILE A 150 35.18 -16.27 -37.85
N SER A 151 35.53 -15.11 -38.42
CA SER A 151 36.31 -14.09 -37.74
C SER A 151 35.54 -13.52 -36.54
N ALA A 152 36.24 -13.23 -35.44
CA ALA A 152 35.62 -12.66 -34.23
C ALA A 152 34.83 -11.37 -34.56
N GLU A 153 35.32 -10.55 -35.48
CA GLU A 153 34.64 -9.35 -35.97
C GLU A 153 33.27 -9.64 -36.57
N HIS A 154 33.14 -10.73 -37.36
CA HIS A 154 31.87 -11.12 -37.94
C HIS A 154 30.87 -11.58 -36.88
N ILE A 155 31.33 -12.31 -35.87
CA ILE A 155 30.50 -12.74 -34.74
C ILE A 155 29.99 -11.53 -33.95
N VAL A 156 30.87 -10.56 -33.66
CA VAL A 156 30.49 -9.33 -32.95
C VAL A 156 29.47 -8.53 -33.76
N ARG A 157 29.68 -8.39 -35.07
CA ARG A 157 28.74 -7.69 -35.95
C ARG A 157 27.36 -8.36 -35.99
N GLU A 158 27.31 -9.68 -35.99
CA GLU A 158 26.05 -10.43 -35.97
C GLU A 158 25.31 -10.25 -34.64
N ILE A 159 26.03 -10.34 -33.51
CA ILE A 159 25.47 -10.05 -32.17
C ILE A 159 24.96 -8.61 -32.09
N GLU A 160 25.74 -7.63 -32.57
CA GLU A 160 25.33 -6.22 -32.56
C GLU A 160 24.08 -5.98 -33.41
N ARG A 161 23.99 -6.64 -34.57
CA ARG A 161 22.84 -6.53 -35.48
C ARG A 161 21.60 -7.11 -34.85
N GLU A 162 21.68 -8.31 -34.27
CA GLU A 162 20.55 -8.97 -33.60
C GLU A 162 20.10 -8.18 -32.36
N LEU A 163 21.03 -7.62 -31.58
CA LEU A 163 20.68 -6.79 -30.43
C LEU A 163 19.99 -5.47 -30.79
N ARG A 164 20.35 -4.85 -31.92
CA ARG A 164 19.71 -3.61 -32.39
C ARG A 164 18.40 -3.86 -33.11
N PHE A 165 18.32 -4.95 -33.86
CA PHE A 165 17.19 -5.33 -34.69
C PHE A 165 16.88 -6.81 -34.46
N PRO A 166 16.13 -7.14 -33.40
CA PRO A 166 15.85 -8.53 -33.03
C PRO A 166 15.02 -9.21 -34.12
N ASN A 167 15.63 -10.16 -34.84
CA ASN A 167 14.97 -10.95 -35.88
C ASN A 167 14.81 -12.43 -35.46
N GLY A 168 15.29 -12.79 -34.27
CA GLY A 168 15.31 -14.16 -33.75
C GLY A 168 16.44 -15.00 -34.31
N ALA A 169 17.52 -14.39 -34.80
CA ALA A 169 18.67 -15.12 -35.31
C ALA A 169 19.38 -15.90 -34.19
N PRO A 170 19.82 -17.14 -34.43
CA PRO A 170 20.57 -17.91 -33.43
C PRO A 170 21.94 -17.27 -33.21
N ILE A 171 22.11 -16.59 -32.08
CA ILE A 171 23.38 -16.00 -31.64
C ILE A 171 23.99 -16.79 -30.48
N PRO A 172 25.33 -16.83 -30.35
CA PRO A 172 25.99 -17.38 -29.17
C PRO A 172 25.59 -16.58 -27.92
N PRO A 173 25.76 -17.16 -26.70
CA PRO A 173 25.48 -16.44 -25.45
C PRO A 173 26.26 -15.12 -25.42
N ILE A 174 25.56 -14.03 -25.13
CA ILE A 174 26.13 -12.70 -25.25
C ILE A 174 27.15 -12.49 -24.11
N PRO A 175 28.44 -12.30 -24.41
CA PRO A 175 29.46 -12.10 -23.39
C PRO A 175 29.28 -10.75 -22.67
N ARG A 176 29.72 -10.68 -21.41
CA ARG A 176 29.78 -9.41 -20.66
C ARG A 176 30.87 -8.51 -21.25
N LEU A 177 30.61 -7.20 -21.29
CA LEU A 177 31.60 -6.21 -21.72
C LEU A 177 32.62 -6.01 -20.60
N GLN A 178 33.89 -6.17 -20.92
CA GLN A 178 35.00 -5.93 -20.00
C GLN A 178 35.76 -4.70 -20.47
N MET A 179 36.00 -3.75 -19.57
CA MET A 179 36.78 -2.57 -19.86
C MET A 179 37.79 -2.28 -18.74
N SER A 180 38.84 -1.55 -19.08
CA SER A 180 39.76 -0.95 -18.13
C SER A 180 39.77 0.54 -18.39
N THR A 181 39.73 1.33 -17.31
CA THR A 181 39.70 2.78 -17.40
C THR A 181 40.76 3.41 -16.51
N VAL A 182 41.26 4.55 -16.98
CA VAL A 182 42.16 5.47 -16.30
C VAL A 182 41.59 6.86 -16.49
N MET A 183 41.36 7.56 -15.38
CA MET A 183 40.80 8.91 -15.38
C MET A 183 41.76 9.82 -14.66
N PHE A 184 42.12 10.91 -15.31
CA PHE A 184 43.00 11.92 -14.72
C PHE A 184 42.28 13.24 -14.69
N SER A 185 42.31 13.90 -13.53
CA SER A 185 41.77 15.23 -13.34
C SER A 185 42.90 16.27 -13.41
N PRO A 186 42.98 17.08 -14.49
CA PRO A 186 44.06 18.06 -14.64
C PRO A 186 43.95 19.25 -13.66
N ASP A 187 42.76 19.50 -13.11
CA ASP A 187 42.48 20.62 -12.22
C ASP A 187 42.58 20.23 -10.73
N CYS A 188 42.03 19.08 -10.34
CA CYS A 188 42.07 18.61 -8.95
C CYS A 188 43.30 17.73 -8.66
N GLY A 189 44.06 17.31 -9.68
CA GLY A 189 45.39 16.69 -9.52
C GLY A 189 45.38 15.26 -9.00
N PHE A 190 44.29 14.53 -9.18
CA PHE A 190 44.19 13.11 -8.82
C PHE A 190 43.88 12.22 -10.03
N MET A 191 44.13 10.92 -9.87
CA MET A 191 43.93 9.90 -10.87
C MET A 191 43.11 8.75 -10.30
N LEU A 192 42.12 8.28 -11.05
CA LEU A 192 41.31 7.13 -10.74
C LEU A 192 41.62 6.01 -11.73
N GLU A 193 41.93 4.83 -11.23
CA GLU A 193 42.09 3.64 -12.04
C GLU A 193 41.01 2.63 -11.71
N SER A 194 40.50 1.94 -12.74
CA SER A 194 39.63 0.77 -12.56
C SER A 194 40.27 -0.34 -11.74
N LYS A 195 41.60 -0.40 -11.70
CA LYS A 195 42.39 -1.41 -10.97
C LYS A 195 42.46 -1.05 -9.49
N GLY A 196 41.43 -1.37 -8.72
CA GLY A 196 41.45 -1.18 -7.27
C GLY A 196 42.15 -2.35 -6.54
N PRO A 197 43.21 -2.11 -5.76
CA PRO A 197 43.57 -2.99 -4.64
C PRO A 197 42.49 -2.85 -3.55
N PRO A 198 42.10 -3.91 -2.81
CA PRO A 198 42.72 -5.23 -2.73
C PRO A 198 41.97 -6.37 -3.47
N THR A 199 40.95 -6.07 -4.27
CA THR A 199 39.96 -7.08 -4.70
C THR A 199 40.26 -7.79 -6.02
N PHE A 200 41.07 -7.23 -6.92
CA PHE A 200 41.33 -7.84 -8.23
C PHE A 200 42.83 -7.88 -8.54
N SER A 201 43.32 -9.05 -8.99
CA SER A 201 44.67 -9.12 -9.54
C SER A 201 44.72 -8.34 -10.87
N PRO A 202 45.80 -7.58 -11.18
CA PRO A 202 45.93 -6.87 -12.45
C PRO A 202 45.84 -7.76 -13.70
N THR A 203 45.94 -9.08 -13.52
CA THR A 203 45.93 -10.11 -14.56
C THR A 203 44.53 -10.57 -14.98
N GLU A 204 43.50 -10.38 -14.15
CA GLU A 204 42.16 -10.95 -14.41
C GLU A 204 41.31 -10.10 -15.36
N GLY A 205 41.54 -8.78 -15.42
CA GLY A 205 40.82 -7.89 -16.34
C GLY A 205 39.33 -7.73 -16.03
N GLU A 206 38.86 -8.19 -14.87
CA GLU A 206 37.46 -8.12 -14.41
C GLU A 206 37.13 -6.82 -13.66
N HIS A 207 37.91 -5.76 -13.90
CA HIS A 207 37.87 -4.52 -13.13
C HIS A 207 36.58 -3.72 -13.37
N LEU A 208 36.17 -3.59 -14.63
CA LEU A 208 34.90 -2.98 -15.01
C LEU A 208 34.16 -3.93 -15.95
N VAL A 209 33.12 -4.56 -15.41
CA VAL A 209 32.26 -5.47 -16.16
C VAL A 209 30.88 -4.82 -16.29
N GLY A 210 30.34 -4.83 -17.50
CA GLY A 210 29.03 -4.25 -17.79
C GLY A 210 28.24 -5.09 -18.77
N VAL A 211 26.92 -4.87 -18.77
CA VAL A 211 26.02 -5.42 -19.79
C VAL A 211 25.64 -4.32 -20.77
N LYS A 212 25.34 -4.70 -22.01
CA LYS A 212 24.85 -3.75 -23.02
C LYS A 212 23.45 -3.24 -22.63
N GLN A 213 23.14 -2.00 -22.99
CA GLN A 213 21.87 -1.36 -22.63
C GLN A 213 20.65 -2.13 -23.14
N GLU A 214 20.72 -2.71 -24.34
CA GLU A 214 19.63 -3.48 -24.95
C GLU A 214 19.32 -4.74 -24.14
N ILE A 215 20.36 -5.42 -23.63
CA ILE A 215 20.23 -6.60 -22.78
C ILE A 215 19.61 -6.21 -21.43
N TRP A 216 20.06 -5.09 -20.88
CA TRP A 216 19.53 -4.55 -19.63
C TRP A 216 18.05 -4.18 -19.76
N LEU A 217 17.66 -3.51 -20.87
CA LEU A 217 16.26 -3.19 -21.16
C LEU A 217 15.41 -4.46 -21.34
N HIS A 218 15.91 -5.47 -22.05
CA HIS A 218 15.22 -6.75 -22.19
C HIS A 218 15.07 -7.48 -20.84
N SER A 219 16.07 -7.40 -19.97
CA SER A 219 15.98 -7.93 -18.60
C SER A 219 14.87 -7.23 -17.81
N ILE A 220 14.75 -5.89 -17.91
CA ILE A 220 13.66 -5.14 -17.28
C ILE A 220 12.30 -5.60 -17.78
N GLN A 221 12.12 -5.77 -19.10
CA GLN A 221 10.86 -6.26 -19.67
C GLN A 221 10.47 -7.61 -19.05
N ASN A 222 11.40 -8.57 -19.00
CA ASN A 222 11.16 -9.88 -18.40
C ASN A 222 10.78 -9.79 -16.91
N TRP A 223 11.45 -8.94 -16.13
CA TRP A 223 11.14 -8.77 -14.72
C TRP A 223 9.79 -8.09 -14.48
N VAL A 224 9.39 -7.15 -15.33
CA VAL A 224 8.06 -6.52 -15.31
C VAL A 224 6.97 -7.54 -15.67
N GLU A 225 7.23 -8.46 -16.60
CA GLU A 225 6.32 -9.56 -16.91
C GLU A 225 6.18 -10.54 -15.75
N ILE A 226 7.29 -10.91 -15.10
CA ILE A 226 7.26 -11.74 -13.87
C ILE A 226 6.45 -11.04 -12.77
N LEU A 227 6.61 -9.73 -12.60
CA LEU A 227 5.82 -8.94 -11.66
C LEU A 227 4.32 -8.98 -12.02
N ALA A 228 3.96 -8.92 -13.30
CA ALA A 228 2.57 -9.07 -13.74
C ALA A 228 1.99 -10.45 -13.38
N VAL A 229 2.78 -11.52 -13.50
CA VAL A 229 2.39 -12.87 -13.05
C VAL A 229 2.19 -12.93 -11.53
N VAL A 230 3.05 -12.27 -10.76
CA VAL A 230 2.90 -12.16 -9.29
C VAL A 230 1.61 -11.44 -8.93
N ILE A 231 1.32 -10.29 -9.57
CA ILE A 231 0.07 -9.54 -9.38
C ILE A 231 -1.14 -10.39 -9.78
N PHE A 232 -1.06 -11.15 -10.87
CA PHE A 232 -2.13 -12.08 -11.25
C PHE A 232 -2.40 -13.13 -10.17
N GLY A 233 -1.34 -13.69 -9.55
CA GLY A 233 -1.48 -14.56 -8.39
C GLY A 233 -2.18 -13.87 -7.20
N GLN A 234 -1.85 -12.61 -6.93
CA GLN A 234 -2.51 -11.82 -5.87
C GLN A 234 -4.01 -11.61 -6.18
N ILE A 235 -4.36 -11.36 -7.44
CA ILE A 235 -5.75 -11.23 -7.90
C ILE A 235 -6.53 -12.52 -7.67
N LEU A 236 -5.97 -13.68 -8.03
CA LEU A 236 -6.63 -14.97 -7.83
C LEU A 236 -6.92 -15.25 -6.35
N LEU A 237 -5.97 -14.93 -5.48
CA LEU A 237 -6.15 -15.06 -4.03
C LEU A 237 -7.21 -14.07 -3.51
N LEU A 238 -7.19 -12.81 -3.95
CA LEU A 238 -8.19 -11.81 -3.57
C LEU A 238 -9.60 -12.22 -4.02
N LYS A 239 -9.72 -12.76 -5.25
CA LYS A 239 -10.97 -13.31 -5.76
C LYS A 239 -11.45 -14.50 -4.92
N ALA A 240 -10.55 -15.41 -4.54
CA ALA A 240 -10.91 -16.55 -3.70
C ALA A 240 -11.41 -16.09 -2.31
N GLN A 241 -10.74 -15.11 -1.70
CA GLN A 241 -11.16 -14.51 -0.43
C GLN A 241 -12.51 -13.80 -0.53
N SER A 242 -12.73 -13.04 -1.62
CA SER A 242 -13.99 -12.35 -1.86
C SER A 242 -15.16 -13.32 -2.06
N LYS A 243 -14.93 -14.45 -2.74
CA LYS A 243 -15.95 -15.50 -2.93
C LYS A 243 -16.36 -16.16 -1.61
N GLU A 244 -15.38 -16.49 -0.77
CA GLU A 244 -15.64 -17.09 0.55
C GLU A 244 -16.36 -16.10 1.47
N ALA A 245 -15.95 -14.84 1.43
CA ALA A 245 -16.57 -13.75 2.20
C ALA A 245 -17.81 -13.17 1.49
N SER A 246 -18.70 -14.03 1.00
CA SER A 246 -19.92 -13.64 0.27
C SER A 246 -21.12 -13.36 1.18
N THR A 247 -21.10 -13.81 2.44
CA THR A 247 -22.17 -13.60 3.40
C THR A 247 -21.86 -12.43 4.34
N PRO A 248 -22.82 -11.57 4.71
CA PRO A 248 -22.57 -10.44 5.61
C PRO A 248 -21.89 -10.83 6.94
N SER A 249 -22.21 -12.01 7.47
CA SER A 249 -21.61 -12.53 8.70
C SER A 249 -20.12 -12.88 8.56
N THR A 250 -19.67 -13.29 7.37
CA THR A 250 -18.26 -13.61 7.10
C THR A 250 -17.49 -12.38 6.64
N THR A 251 -18.06 -11.56 5.74
CA THR A 251 -17.50 -10.27 5.30
C THR A 251 -17.27 -9.33 6.49
N GLY A 252 -18.19 -9.32 7.46
CA GLY A 252 -18.07 -8.54 8.69
C GLY A 252 -16.84 -8.90 9.52
N ARG A 253 -16.24 -10.09 9.38
CA ARG A 253 -15.03 -10.48 10.14
C ARG A 253 -13.74 -9.89 9.55
N VAL A 254 -13.75 -9.51 8.28
CA VAL A 254 -12.57 -9.01 7.55
C VAL A 254 -12.31 -7.55 7.92
N SER A 255 -11.04 -7.20 8.15
CA SER A 255 -10.64 -5.84 8.47
C SER A 255 -10.55 -4.97 7.22
N ILE A 256 -11.28 -3.86 7.21
CA ILE A 256 -11.26 -2.88 6.12
C ILE A 256 -9.85 -2.28 5.94
N ASN A 257 -9.10 -2.09 7.03
CA ASN A 257 -7.77 -1.50 6.98
C ASN A 257 -6.72 -2.45 6.38
N THR A 258 -6.84 -3.76 6.62
CA THR A 258 -5.94 -4.76 6.02
C THR A 258 -6.09 -4.79 4.50
N ILE A 259 -7.32 -4.90 4.01
CA ILE A 259 -7.60 -4.86 2.57
C ILE A 259 -7.27 -3.47 1.99
N GLY A 260 -7.53 -2.40 2.75
CA GLY A 260 -7.19 -1.03 2.37
C GLY A 260 -5.69 -0.79 2.17
N MET A 261 -4.82 -1.33 3.04
CA MET A 261 -3.36 -1.24 2.87
C MET A 261 -2.87 -2.01 1.64
N MET A 262 -3.42 -3.21 1.42
CA MET A 262 -3.14 -4.01 0.22
C MET A 262 -3.56 -3.26 -1.05
N LEU A 263 -4.77 -2.70 -1.05
CA LEU A 263 -5.31 -1.90 -2.14
C LEU A 263 -4.47 -0.64 -2.42
N MET A 264 -4.00 0.04 -1.38
CA MET A 264 -3.16 1.23 -1.52
C MET A 264 -1.83 0.89 -2.20
N ALA A 265 -1.19 -0.22 -1.83
CA ALA A 265 0.01 -0.68 -2.50
C ALA A 265 -0.24 -1.05 -3.97
N ASP A 266 -1.33 -1.77 -4.26
CA ASP A 266 -1.70 -2.14 -5.63
C ASP A 266 -2.02 -0.88 -6.48
N ALA A 267 -2.59 0.15 -5.87
CA ALA A 267 -2.84 1.45 -6.53
C ALA A 267 -1.54 2.23 -6.81
N LEU A 268 -0.57 2.22 -5.88
CA LEU A 268 0.76 2.80 -6.11
C LEU A 268 1.53 2.04 -7.20
N MET A 269 1.41 0.71 -7.25
CA MET A 269 1.96 -0.11 -8.33
C MET A 269 1.30 0.21 -9.68
N PHE A 270 -0.03 0.36 -9.70
CA PHE A 270 -0.74 0.79 -10.90
C PHE A 270 -0.26 2.17 -11.39
N ALA A 271 -0.13 3.16 -10.49
CA ALA A 271 0.31 4.50 -10.85
C ALA A 271 1.74 4.52 -11.40
N SER A 272 2.67 3.80 -10.74
CA SER A 272 4.07 3.71 -11.17
C SER A 272 4.24 2.98 -12.50
N LEU A 273 3.57 1.84 -12.71
CA LEU A 273 3.62 1.11 -13.98
C LEU A 273 2.96 1.88 -15.13
N SER A 274 1.89 2.64 -14.85
CA SER A 274 1.26 3.52 -15.83
C SER A 274 2.20 4.65 -16.25
N LEU A 275 2.89 5.28 -15.31
CA LEU A 275 3.90 6.30 -15.59
C LEU A 275 5.09 5.73 -16.38
N LEU A 276 5.54 4.51 -16.04
CA LEU A 276 6.60 3.83 -16.77
C LEU A 276 6.19 3.55 -18.22
N SER A 277 4.95 3.09 -18.42
CA SER A 277 4.40 2.86 -19.74
C SER A 277 4.33 4.14 -20.58
N SER A 278 4.03 5.29 -19.98
CA SER A 278 3.94 6.56 -20.71
C SER A 278 5.30 7.19 -21.03
N THR A 279 6.31 6.96 -20.18
CA THR A 279 7.62 7.61 -20.30
C THR A 279 8.64 6.79 -21.08
N ALA A 280 8.61 5.46 -20.96
CA ALA A 280 9.59 4.56 -21.57
C ALA A 280 8.98 3.77 -22.74
N LEU A 281 9.10 4.32 -23.96
CA LEU A 281 8.60 3.66 -25.19
C LEU A 281 9.16 2.23 -25.38
N ASN A 282 10.41 1.99 -24.97
CA ASN A 282 11.05 0.67 -25.06
C ASN A 282 10.41 -0.37 -24.10
N LEU A 283 9.75 0.07 -23.03
CA LEU A 283 9.13 -0.81 -22.02
C LEU A 283 7.61 -0.85 -22.15
N PHE A 284 7.03 -0.09 -23.09
CA PHE A 284 5.60 0.16 -23.21
C PHE A 284 4.74 -1.12 -23.14
N PRO A 285 4.97 -2.19 -23.95
CA PRO A 285 4.09 -3.36 -23.92
C PRO A 285 4.10 -4.08 -22.57
N SER A 286 5.30 -4.32 -22.02
CA SER A 286 5.49 -5.00 -20.72
C SER A 286 4.91 -4.19 -19.55
N ALA A 287 5.15 -2.88 -19.53
CA ALA A 287 4.64 -1.99 -18.49
C ALA A 287 3.12 -1.83 -18.57
N LEU A 288 2.54 -1.76 -19.77
CA LEU A 288 1.10 -1.69 -19.97
C LEU A 288 0.40 -2.95 -19.47
N LEU A 289 0.96 -4.14 -19.73
CA LEU A 289 0.43 -5.40 -19.22
C LEU A 289 0.42 -5.42 -17.69
N GLY A 290 1.53 -5.03 -17.06
CA GLY A 290 1.63 -4.92 -15.60
C GLY A 290 0.67 -3.88 -15.01
N ALA A 291 0.51 -2.73 -15.68
CA ALA A 291 -0.44 -1.70 -15.28
C ALA A 291 -1.89 -2.20 -15.38
N PHE A 292 -2.25 -2.89 -16.46
CA PHE A 292 -3.59 -3.47 -16.62
C PHE A 292 -3.89 -4.54 -15.55
N ALA A 293 -2.93 -5.41 -15.24
CA ALA A 293 -3.07 -6.38 -14.14
C ALA A 293 -3.29 -5.65 -12.80
N SER A 294 -2.47 -4.64 -12.50
CA SER A 294 -2.62 -3.84 -11.28
C SER A 294 -3.98 -3.12 -11.21
N PHE A 295 -4.46 -2.58 -12.33
CA PHE A 295 -5.78 -1.96 -12.43
C PHE A 295 -6.91 -2.94 -12.08
N ILE A 296 -6.85 -4.18 -12.57
CA ILE A 296 -7.82 -5.22 -12.20
C ILE A 296 -7.76 -5.51 -10.69
N SER A 297 -6.56 -5.62 -10.12
CA SER A 297 -6.39 -5.83 -8.68
C SER A 297 -7.04 -4.70 -7.87
N VAL A 298 -6.79 -3.45 -8.27
CA VAL A 298 -7.39 -2.26 -7.65
C VAL A 298 -8.91 -2.27 -7.78
N ALA A 299 -9.45 -2.53 -8.97
CA ALA A 299 -10.88 -2.54 -9.21
C ALA A 299 -11.61 -3.60 -8.36
N LEU A 300 -11.06 -4.81 -8.26
CA LEU A 300 -11.59 -5.87 -7.40
C LEU A 300 -11.45 -5.54 -5.92
N GLY A 301 -10.31 -4.95 -5.51
CA GLY A 301 -10.06 -4.52 -4.14
C GLY A 301 -11.01 -3.41 -3.69
N VAL A 302 -11.31 -2.42 -4.55
CA VAL A 302 -12.31 -1.36 -4.27
C VAL A 302 -13.70 -1.98 -4.09
N ARG A 303 -14.10 -2.90 -4.98
CA ARG A 303 -15.41 -3.59 -4.88
C ARG A 303 -15.53 -4.38 -3.58
N PHE A 304 -14.49 -5.14 -3.21
CA PHE A 304 -14.48 -5.91 -1.97
C PHE A 304 -14.48 -5.02 -0.73
N THR A 305 -13.67 -3.95 -0.73
CA THR A 305 -13.63 -2.96 0.36
C THR A 305 -14.97 -2.25 0.53
N GLY A 306 -15.67 -1.92 -0.56
CA GLY A 306 -17.02 -1.35 -0.53
C GLY A 306 -18.05 -2.31 0.08
N ALA A 307 -17.99 -3.60 -0.27
CA ALA A 307 -18.85 -4.61 0.35
C ALA A 307 -18.59 -4.74 1.86
N ILE A 308 -17.32 -4.78 2.28
CA ILE A 308 -16.92 -4.77 3.69
C ILE A 308 -17.42 -3.51 4.39
N PHE A 309 -17.28 -2.35 3.75
CA PHE A 309 -17.71 -1.08 4.31
C PHE A 309 -19.22 -1.10 4.59
N ASN A 310 -20.03 -1.50 3.61
CA ASN A 310 -21.49 -1.52 3.76
C ASN A 310 -21.94 -2.49 4.88
N VAL A 311 -21.36 -3.68 4.94
CA VAL A 311 -21.66 -4.66 5.99
C VAL A 311 -21.26 -4.17 7.39
N GLN A 312 -20.22 -3.34 7.49
CA GLN A 312 -19.75 -2.75 8.75
C GLN A 312 -20.45 -1.44 9.14
N GLU A 313 -21.44 -1.00 8.37
CA GLU A 313 -22.20 0.22 8.68
C GLU A 313 -22.89 0.23 10.07
N PRO A 314 -23.61 -0.81 10.50
CA PRO A 314 -24.27 -0.79 11.82
C PRO A 314 -23.28 -0.61 12.97
N GLU A 315 -22.14 -1.32 12.94
CA GLU A 315 -21.06 -1.21 13.94
C GLU A 315 -20.52 0.23 14.01
N ARG A 316 -20.35 0.89 12.86
CA ARG A 316 -19.89 2.30 12.84
C ARG A 316 -20.96 3.27 13.34
N ARG A 317 -22.24 3.01 13.07
CA ARG A 317 -23.35 3.82 13.59
C ARG A 317 -23.44 3.71 15.11
N GLU A 318 -23.28 2.51 15.66
CA GLU A 318 -23.20 2.27 17.12
C GLU A 318 -22.04 3.01 17.76
N LEU A 319 -20.82 2.88 17.21
CA LEU A 319 -19.65 3.58 17.70
C LEU A 319 -19.83 5.11 17.68
N ARG A 320 -20.45 5.67 16.65
CA ARG A 320 -20.77 7.12 16.61
C ARG A 320 -21.79 7.51 17.66
N ARG A 321 -22.85 6.72 17.85
CA ARG A 321 -23.85 6.97 18.90
C ARG A 321 -23.19 6.98 20.29
N ALA A 322 -22.30 6.00 20.55
CA ALA A 322 -21.55 5.94 21.80
C ALA A 322 -20.62 7.16 21.99
N GLN A 323 -19.92 7.59 20.93
CA GLN A 323 -19.07 8.79 20.96
C GLN A 323 -19.89 10.08 21.21
N GLN A 324 -21.04 10.22 20.54
CA GLN A 324 -21.93 11.37 20.74
C GLN A 324 -22.50 11.39 22.15
N ALA A 325 -22.89 10.23 22.70
CA ALA A 325 -23.34 10.11 24.08
C ALA A 325 -22.23 10.49 25.08
N ALA A 326 -20.99 10.04 24.86
CA ALA A 326 -19.84 10.40 25.68
C ALA A 326 -19.52 11.91 25.59
N GLN A 327 -19.61 12.51 24.40
CA GLN A 327 -19.41 13.95 24.20
C GLN A 327 -20.51 14.77 24.90
N ALA A 328 -21.77 14.34 24.80
CA ALA A 328 -22.89 14.96 25.50
C ALA A 328 -22.70 14.90 27.02
N ALA A 329 -22.22 13.77 27.56
CA ALA A 329 -21.91 13.62 28.98
C ALA A 329 -20.73 14.51 29.45
N SER A 330 -19.78 14.82 28.55
CA SER A 330 -18.62 15.67 28.86
C SER A 330 -18.87 17.18 28.70
N THR A 331 -20.04 17.60 28.22
CA THR A 331 -20.35 19.02 28.04
C THR A 331 -20.85 19.60 29.38
N PRO A 332 -20.11 20.53 30.04
CA PRO A 332 -20.59 21.13 31.26
C PRO A 332 -21.89 21.88 30.99
N ALA A 333 -22.93 21.59 31.77
CA ALA A 333 -24.20 22.30 31.72
C ALA A 333 -23.93 23.80 31.82
N ARG A 334 -24.15 24.53 30.72
CA ARG A 334 -24.05 25.99 30.71
C ARG A 334 -25.08 26.51 31.70
N ALA A 335 -24.62 26.98 32.85
CA ALA A 335 -25.45 27.65 33.83
C ALA A 335 -26.19 28.79 33.11
N VAL A 336 -27.50 28.65 32.96
CA VAL A 336 -28.36 29.74 32.54
C VAL A 336 -28.29 30.76 33.67
N SER A 337 -27.47 31.80 33.49
CA SER A 337 -27.42 32.93 34.39
C SER A 337 -28.78 33.63 34.32
N THR A 338 -29.65 33.34 35.27
CA THR A 338 -30.82 34.18 35.56
C THR A 338 -30.31 35.55 35.97
N SER A 339 -30.30 36.49 35.03
CA SER A 339 -30.12 37.92 35.27
C SER A 339 -31.28 38.39 36.16
N THR A 340 -31.09 38.39 37.47
CA THR A 340 -31.98 39.07 38.42
C THR A 340 -31.71 40.57 38.32
N ARG A 341 -32.42 41.27 37.42
CA ARG A 341 -32.47 42.73 37.41
C ARG A 341 -33.62 43.13 38.36
N PRO A 342 -33.37 43.93 39.43
CA PRO A 342 -34.44 44.37 40.31
C PRO A 342 -35.41 45.32 39.56
N PRO A 343 -36.73 45.23 39.80
CA PRO A 343 -37.70 46.08 39.13
C PRO A 343 -37.62 47.52 39.64
N ILE A 344 -37.58 48.46 38.69
CA ILE A 344 -37.75 49.90 38.95
C ILE A 344 -39.25 50.17 39.11
N ILE A 345 -39.61 50.75 40.24
CA ILE A 345 -40.98 51.18 40.57
C ILE A 345 -41.19 52.56 39.95
N THR A 346 -42.16 52.70 39.05
CA THR A 346 -42.73 54.00 38.69
C THR A 346 -44.26 53.92 38.78
N ALA A 347 -44.85 54.96 39.36
CA ALA A 347 -46.27 55.06 39.65
C ALA A 347 -47.08 55.40 38.40
N ALA A 348 -47.85 54.44 37.88
CA ALA A 348 -49.20 54.61 37.32
C ALA A 348 -49.72 53.30 36.70
N GLY A 349 -50.85 52.79 37.21
CA GLY A 349 -51.78 51.98 36.44
C GLY A 349 -51.57 50.46 36.50
N ALA A 350 -52.52 49.78 37.13
CA ALA A 350 -52.60 48.33 37.30
C ALA A 350 -53.03 47.61 36.02
N ASP A 351 -52.57 46.37 35.85
CA ASP A 351 -53.35 45.30 35.23
C ASP A 351 -53.09 43.96 35.94
N VAL A 352 -54.18 43.23 36.12
CA VAL A 352 -54.41 42.18 37.11
C VAL A 352 -53.81 40.83 36.69
N ALA A 353 -53.20 40.11 37.65
CA ALA A 353 -52.74 38.73 37.51
C ALA A 353 -53.88 37.71 37.75
N PRO A 354 -53.91 36.55 37.07
CA PRO A 354 -54.59 35.36 37.58
C PRO A 354 -53.61 34.44 38.34
N ALA A 355 -54.14 33.84 39.40
CA ALA A 355 -53.49 32.94 40.35
C ALA A 355 -53.09 31.56 39.74
N PRO A 356 -52.21 30.79 40.42
CA PRO A 356 -51.72 29.51 39.90
C PRO A 356 -52.71 28.37 40.15
N ASN A 357 -53.16 27.72 39.07
CA ASN A 357 -53.88 26.45 39.16
C ASN A 357 -52.88 25.30 39.38
N THR A 358 -52.96 24.68 40.54
CA THR A 358 -52.33 23.40 40.83
C THR A 358 -53.20 22.27 40.25
N THR A 359 -52.63 21.50 39.32
CA THR A 359 -53.15 20.17 38.94
C THR A 359 -52.01 19.16 39.04
N PRO A 360 -52.25 17.94 39.58
CA PRO A 360 -51.23 16.93 39.75
C PRO A 360 -50.84 16.32 38.39
N ALA A 361 -49.53 16.20 38.15
CA ALA A 361 -48.98 15.55 36.98
C ALA A 361 -49.35 14.06 36.96
N VAL A 362 -50.17 13.69 35.98
CA VAL A 362 -50.40 12.29 35.61
C VAL A 362 -49.14 11.80 34.91
N ALA A 363 -48.52 10.75 35.46
CA ALA A 363 -47.42 10.04 34.82
C ALA A 363 -47.94 9.34 33.55
N ASN A 364 -47.68 9.93 32.39
CA ASN A 364 -47.91 9.27 31.10
C ASN A 364 -46.83 8.21 30.86
N ASN A 365 -47.15 6.96 31.19
CA ASN A 365 -46.49 5.79 30.61
C ASN A 365 -46.91 5.69 29.14
N VAL A 366 -46.09 6.23 28.24
CA VAL A 366 -46.18 5.94 26.81
C VAL A 366 -45.23 4.77 26.51
N PRO A 367 -45.68 3.67 25.91
CA PRO A 367 -44.79 2.60 25.50
C PRO A 367 -43.84 3.13 24.41
N ILE A 368 -42.53 2.97 24.63
CA ILE A 368 -41.52 3.21 23.59
C ILE A 368 -41.69 2.11 22.54
N ILE A 369 -42.34 2.46 21.43
CA ILE A 369 -42.31 1.65 20.22
C ILE A 369 -40.99 1.98 19.53
N VAL A 370 -40.05 1.06 19.53
CA VAL A 370 -38.86 1.11 18.67
C VAL A 370 -39.31 0.69 17.27
N PRO A 371 -39.37 1.57 16.27
CA PRO A 371 -39.70 1.18 14.91
C PRO A 371 -38.57 0.33 14.34
N SER A 372 -38.88 -0.59 13.43
CA SER A 372 -37.86 -1.28 12.63
C SER A 372 -37.15 -0.26 11.74
N ASP A 373 -35.82 -0.15 11.85
CA ASP A 373 -34.98 0.88 11.21
C ASP A 373 -35.06 0.93 9.66
N GLN A 374 -35.73 -0.04 9.00
CA GLN A 374 -35.88 -0.07 7.54
C GLN A 374 -36.99 0.85 7.02
N ASP A 375 -37.97 1.21 7.85
CA ASP A 375 -39.15 1.97 7.40
C ASP A 375 -38.95 3.49 7.56
N VAL A 376 -38.01 3.91 8.41
CA VAL A 376 -37.75 5.33 8.74
C VAL A 376 -37.17 6.10 7.54
N ASP A 377 -36.25 5.50 6.78
CA ASP A 377 -35.64 6.14 5.62
C ASP A 377 -36.65 6.29 4.45
N ALA A 378 -37.60 5.36 4.32
CA ALA A 378 -38.67 5.42 3.33
C ALA A 378 -39.72 6.50 3.68
N GLU A 379 -40.09 6.62 4.96
CA GLU A 379 -41.03 7.65 5.43
C GLU A 379 -40.43 9.06 5.35
N ILE A 380 -39.14 9.24 5.62
CA ILE A 380 -38.45 10.53 5.50
C ILE A 380 -38.35 10.95 4.03
N ALA A 381 -38.02 10.02 3.11
CA ALA A 381 -37.98 10.31 1.68
C ALA A 381 -39.37 10.70 1.14
N GLN A 382 -40.43 10.06 1.65
CA GLN A 382 -41.81 10.34 1.25
C GLN A 382 -42.33 11.68 1.81
N ASN A 383 -41.93 12.05 3.02
CA ASN A 383 -42.28 13.36 3.63
C ASN A 383 -41.55 14.52 2.95
N VAL A 384 -40.31 14.32 2.45
CA VAL A 384 -39.57 15.32 1.68
C VAL A 384 -40.14 15.49 0.26
N ALA A 385 -40.67 14.41 -0.34
CA ALA A 385 -41.31 14.47 -1.66
C ALA A 385 -42.69 15.17 -1.66
N ASN A 386 -43.39 15.17 -0.52
CA ASN A 386 -44.77 15.69 -0.41
C ASN A 386 -44.89 17.16 0.03
N ALA A 387 -43.78 17.87 0.25
CA ALA A 387 -43.81 19.26 0.71
C ALA A 387 -44.00 20.26 -0.46
N ALA A 388 -45.26 20.52 -0.84
CA ALA A 388 -45.64 21.68 -1.64
C ALA A 388 -45.93 22.92 -0.74
N PRO A 389 -45.64 24.16 -1.16
CA PRO A 389 -45.61 25.31 -0.27
C PRO A 389 -46.99 25.96 -0.11
N ILE A 390 -47.51 26.03 1.12
CA ILE A 390 -48.72 26.83 1.43
C ILE A 390 -48.50 27.66 2.72
N LEU A 391 -48.37 28.98 2.50
CA LEU A 391 -48.51 30.17 3.37
C LEU A 391 -47.76 30.30 4.73
N PRO A 392 -47.33 31.54 5.10
CA PRO A 392 -46.53 31.78 6.30
C PRO A 392 -47.43 32.08 7.51
N THR A 393 -47.26 31.36 8.62
CA THR A 393 -47.77 31.79 9.94
C THR A 393 -46.62 31.81 10.93
N ALA A 394 -46.51 32.93 11.63
CA ALA A 394 -45.43 33.27 12.54
C ALA A 394 -45.47 32.46 13.85
N ASN A 395 -44.27 32.32 14.44
CA ASN A 395 -43.99 31.80 15.79
C ASN A 395 -44.15 30.30 16.02
N VAL A 396 -43.38 29.50 15.26
CA VAL A 396 -42.82 28.27 15.82
C VAL A 396 -41.40 28.60 16.28
N THR A 397 -41.18 28.57 17.59
CA THR A 397 -39.86 28.52 18.20
C THR A 397 -39.05 27.46 17.48
N ALA A 398 -37.90 27.86 16.92
CA ALA A 398 -36.96 26.93 16.31
C ALA A 398 -36.57 25.86 17.35
N THR A 399 -37.24 24.70 17.30
CA THR A 399 -36.59 23.46 17.71
C THR A 399 -35.32 23.41 16.90
N ALA A 400 -34.18 23.55 17.58
CA ALA A 400 -32.88 23.25 17.01
C ALA A 400 -32.99 21.83 16.46
N GLN A 401 -33.27 21.71 15.16
CA GLN A 401 -32.96 20.52 14.41
C GLN A 401 -31.45 20.41 14.55
N THR A 402 -30.99 19.61 15.50
CA THR A 402 -29.68 18.99 15.44
C THR A 402 -29.64 18.33 14.07
N GLN A 403 -29.07 19.03 13.08
CA GLN A 403 -28.57 18.43 11.86
C GLN A 403 -27.65 17.31 12.33
N GLN A 404 -28.17 16.09 12.35
CA GLN A 404 -27.33 14.91 12.47
C GLN A 404 -26.33 15.03 11.32
N PRO A 405 -25.01 15.00 11.58
CA PRO A 405 -24.03 14.98 10.52
C PRO A 405 -24.39 13.83 9.58
N MET A 406 -24.69 14.15 8.32
CA MET A 406 -24.91 13.17 7.27
C MET A 406 -23.87 12.06 7.41
N PRO A 407 -24.26 10.77 7.44
CA PRO A 407 -23.31 9.70 7.65
C PRO A 407 -22.21 9.83 6.59
N SER A 408 -20.94 9.87 7.02
CA SER A 408 -19.83 9.91 6.07
C SER A 408 -19.92 8.67 5.17
N GLY A 409 -20.40 8.87 3.94
CA GLY A 409 -20.60 7.77 3.00
C GLY A 409 -19.28 7.08 2.69
N PHE A 410 -19.36 5.92 2.04
CA PHE A 410 -18.18 5.17 1.56
C PHE A 410 -17.18 6.07 0.82
N GLY A 411 -17.67 7.05 0.06
CA GLY A 411 -16.86 8.03 -0.64
C GLY A 411 -15.95 8.85 0.27
N ALA A 412 -16.37 9.21 1.48
CA ALA A 412 -15.55 10.01 2.40
C ALA A 412 -14.35 9.22 2.95
N GLU A 413 -14.54 7.95 3.31
CA GLU A 413 -13.41 7.09 3.71
C GLU A 413 -12.51 6.77 2.53
N TYR A 414 -13.09 6.55 1.35
CA TYR A 414 -12.33 6.32 0.13
C TYR A 414 -11.42 7.51 -0.23
N VAL A 415 -11.91 8.74 -0.10
CA VAL A 415 -11.10 9.95 -0.30
C VAL A 415 -9.94 10.03 0.69
N LYS A 416 -10.11 9.62 1.96
CA LYS A 416 -8.99 9.59 2.92
C LYS A 416 -7.90 8.63 2.47
N PHE A 417 -8.26 7.42 2.01
CA PHE A 417 -7.27 6.47 1.47
C PHE A 417 -6.53 7.04 0.26
N ILE A 418 -7.23 7.74 -0.65
CA ILE A 418 -6.60 8.41 -1.81
C ILE A 418 -5.64 9.51 -1.36
N LEU A 419 -6.04 10.36 -0.40
CA LEU A 419 -5.19 11.44 0.09
C LEU A 419 -3.91 10.90 0.76
N ILE A 420 -4.02 9.84 1.57
CA ILE A 420 -2.87 9.16 2.17
C ILE A 420 -1.98 8.58 1.07
N MET A 421 -2.56 7.93 0.06
CA MET A 421 -1.80 7.39 -1.07
C MET A 421 -1.05 8.48 -1.83
N MET A 422 -1.71 9.61 -2.12
CA MET A 422 -1.11 10.74 -2.84
C MET A 422 0.02 11.36 -2.02
N PHE A 423 -0.16 11.48 -0.70
CA PHE A 423 0.86 11.96 0.21
C PHE A 423 2.07 11.03 0.26
N ILE A 424 1.86 9.70 0.36
CA ILE A 424 2.95 8.71 0.31
C ILE A 424 3.69 8.77 -1.03
N PHE A 425 2.96 8.88 -2.15
CA PHE A 425 3.54 8.97 -3.48
C PHE A 425 4.39 10.24 -3.64
N PHE A 426 3.88 11.39 -3.20
CA PHE A 426 4.61 12.65 -3.21
C PHE A 426 5.89 12.57 -2.36
N ILE A 427 5.78 12.08 -1.12
CA ILE A 427 6.96 11.91 -0.26
C ILE A 427 7.96 10.95 -0.91
N SER A 428 7.50 9.83 -1.46
CA SER A 428 8.38 8.84 -2.11
C SER A 428 9.17 9.44 -3.27
N ILE A 429 8.55 10.30 -4.08
CA ILE A 429 9.26 11.03 -5.15
C ILE A 429 10.27 12.00 -4.55
N THR A 430 9.89 12.78 -3.54
CA THR A 430 10.83 13.72 -2.89
C THR A 430 11.96 13.01 -2.15
N ALA A 431 11.73 11.79 -1.65
CA ALA A 431 12.75 10.99 -0.98
C ALA A 431 13.84 10.50 -1.94
N MET A 432 13.59 10.51 -3.26
CA MET A 432 14.63 10.21 -4.25
C MET A 432 15.75 11.25 -4.25
N SER A 433 15.47 12.51 -3.88
CA SER A 433 16.49 13.57 -3.77
C SER A 433 17.13 13.69 -2.39
N TRP A 434 16.74 12.86 -1.42
CA TRP A 434 17.36 12.84 -0.09
C TRP A 434 18.70 12.11 -0.12
N SER A 435 19.59 12.47 0.82
CA SER A 435 20.84 11.75 1.01
C SER A 435 20.58 10.25 1.26
N VAL A 436 21.52 9.40 0.84
CA VAL A 436 21.44 7.94 0.92
C VAL A 436 20.94 7.41 2.28
N PRO A 437 21.43 7.86 3.46
CA PRO A 437 20.97 7.32 4.74
C PRO A 437 19.50 7.64 5.04
N PHE A 438 19.04 8.87 4.76
CA PHE A 438 17.64 9.26 4.99
C PHE A 438 16.69 8.54 4.03
N ARG A 439 17.08 8.39 2.76
CA ARG A 439 16.33 7.61 1.76
C ARG A 439 16.21 6.15 2.17
N THR A 440 17.29 5.55 2.67
CA THR A 440 17.32 4.16 3.15
C THR A 440 16.46 3.98 4.40
N ALA A 441 16.54 4.90 5.37
CA ALA A 441 15.67 4.88 6.55
C ALA A 441 14.19 5.01 6.19
N TYR A 442 13.85 5.93 5.27
CA TYR A 442 12.48 6.12 4.78
C TYR A 442 11.94 4.87 4.08
N THR A 443 12.69 4.28 3.16
CA THR A 443 12.27 3.08 2.41
C THR A 443 12.10 1.87 3.32
N ASN A 444 13.01 1.65 4.28
CA ASN A 444 12.89 0.59 5.28
C ASN A 444 11.67 0.79 6.20
N LEU A 445 11.44 2.03 6.68
CA LEU A 445 10.29 2.35 7.52
C LEU A 445 8.96 2.15 6.77
N LEU A 446 8.88 2.64 5.53
CA LEU A 446 7.69 2.48 4.69
C LEU A 446 7.42 1.00 4.39
N SER A 447 8.47 0.22 4.14
CA SER A 447 8.38 -1.24 3.95
C SER A 447 7.84 -1.92 5.20
N LEU A 448 8.35 -1.57 6.39
CA LEU A 448 7.89 -2.12 7.66
C LEU A 448 6.41 -1.79 7.94
N ILE A 449 6.00 -0.54 7.68
CA ILE A 449 4.61 -0.11 7.81
C ILE A 449 3.71 -0.90 6.85
N TYR A 450 4.11 -1.03 5.58
CA TYR A 450 3.38 -1.81 4.60
C TYR A 450 3.23 -3.27 5.02
N PHE A 451 4.34 -3.95 5.39
CA PHE A 451 4.33 -5.34 5.83
C PHE A 451 3.62 -5.59 7.16
N SER A 452 3.16 -4.55 7.86
CA SER A 452 2.27 -4.65 9.01
C SER A 452 0.80 -4.89 8.62
N PHE A 453 0.53 -5.35 7.39
CA PHE A 453 -0.81 -5.42 6.86
C PHE A 453 -1.75 -6.41 7.57
N TRP A 454 -1.23 -7.38 8.32
CA TRP A 454 -2.05 -8.27 9.16
C TRP A 454 -2.40 -7.70 10.53
N VAL A 455 -1.69 -6.67 11.02
CA VAL A 455 -1.93 -6.07 12.33
C VAL A 455 -3.38 -5.59 12.50
N PRO A 456 -4.02 -4.90 11.53
CA PRO A 456 -5.42 -4.52 11.67
C PRO A 456 -6.39 -5.70 11.65
N GLN A 457 -6.03 -6.83 11.05
CA GLN A 457 -6.83 -8.06 11.12
C GLN A 457 -6.72 -8.70 12.49
N ILE A 458 -5.51 -8.78 13.06
CA ILE A 458 -5.26 -9.25 14.43
C ILE A 458 -6.09 -8.44 15.42
N ARG A 459 -6.06 -7.11 15.30
CA ARG A 459 -6.88 -6.20 16.11
C ARG A 459 -8.38 -6.46 15.94
N ARG A 460 -8.87 -6.64 14.70
CA ARG A 460 -10.29 -6.91 14.45
C ARG A 460 -10.73 -8.24 15.06
N ASN A 461 -9.90 -9.29 14.95
CA ASN A 461 -10.18 -10.58 15.56
C ASN A 461 -10.37 -10.46 17.09
N ILE A 462 -9.52 -9.68 17.77
CA ILE A 462 -9.61 -9.41 19.22
C ILE A 462 -10.94 -8.72 19.55
N MET A 463 -11.25 -7.62 18.87
CA MET A 463 -12.41 -6.78 19.19
C MET A 463 -13.72 -7.53 18.96
N ARG A 464 -13.87 -8.17 17.79
CA ARG A 464 -15.07 -8.93 17.42
C ARG A 464 -15.14 -10.33 18.02
N ASN A 465 -14.11 -10.76 18.75
CA ASN A 465 -13.94 -12.13 19.25
C ASN A 465 -14.24 -13.21 18.17
N CYS A 466 -13.73 -13.01 16.96
CA CYS A 466 -14.02 -13.86 15.82
C CYS A 466 -12.82 -14.72 15.43
N ARG A 467 -13.08 -16.00 15.14
CA ARG A 467 -12.12 -16.94 14.53
C ARG A 467 -12.40 -17.08 13.03
N LYS A 468 -11.39 -17.52 12.26
CA LYS A 468 -11.50 -17.85 10.83
C LYS A 468 -12.09 -16.71 9.98
N ALA A 469 -11.45 -15.55 10.03
CA ALA A 469 -11.87 -14.38 9.24
C ALA A 469 -11.34 -14.41 7.79
N LEU A 470 -10.19 -15.03 7.56
CA LEU A 470 -9.50 -15.08 6.27
C LEU A 470 -9.11 -16.52 5.94
N LEU A 471 -9.04 -16.86 4.65
CA LEU A 471 -8.53 -18.16 4.25
C LEU A 471 -7.02 -18.26 4.51
N TRP A 472 -6.55 -19.40 5.00
CA TRP A 472 -5.10 -19.67 5.14
C TRP A 472 -4.34 -19.57 3.82
N LYS A 473 -4.96 -20.01 2.71
CA LYS A 473 -4.40 -19.85 1.35
C LYS A 473 -4.23 -18.36 1.00
N PHE A 474 -5.16 -17.51 1.44
CA PHE A 474 -5.07 -16.06 1.24
C PHE A 474 -3.98 -15.46 2.13
N ILE A 475 -3.92 -15.82 3.42
CA ILE A 475 -2.90 -15.30 4.35
C ILE A 475 -1.49 -15.64 3.88
N ILE A 476 -1.21 -16.92 3.65
CA ILE A 476 0.13 -17.38 3.26
C ILE A 476 0.46 -16.89 1.85
N GLY A 477 -0.48 -17.05 0.91
CA GLY A 477 -0.26 -16.67 -0.48
C GLY A 477 -0.03 -15.16 -0.67
N GLN A 478 -0.83 -14.30 -0.04
CA GLN A 478 -0.61 -12.85 -0.11
C GLN A 478 0.71 -12.45 0.56
N SER A 479 1.06 -13.07 1.68
CA SER A 479 2.32 -12.79 2.36
C SER A 479 3.53 -13.10 1.47
N VAL A 480 3.54 -14.28 0.85
CA VAL A 480 4.62 -14.70 -0.07
C VAL A 480 4.64 -13.82 -1.31
N LEU A 481 3.51 -13.68 -2.02
CA LEU A 481 3.47 -12.93 -3.28
C LEU A 481 3.77 -11.43 -3.10
N ARG A 482 3.46 -10.83 -1.94
CA ARG A 482 3.80 -9.43 -1.65
C ARG A 482 5.24 -9.25 -1.18
N LEU A 483 5.88 -10.28 -0.64
CA LEU A 483 7.31 -10.26 -0.30
C LEU A 483 8.21 -10.41 -1.54
N LEU A 484 7.76 -11.10 -2.60
CA LEU A 484 8.59 -11.37 -3.79
C LEU A 484 9.21 -10.13 -4.46
N PRO A 485 8.48 -9.03 -4.73
CA PRO A 485 9.07 -7.84 -5.32
C PRO A 485 10.16 -7.22 -4.42
N PHE A 486 9.98 -7.27 -3.10
CA PHE A 486 10.98 -6.77 -2.14
C PHE A 486 12.19 -7.71 -2.06
N ALA A 487 11.96 -9.02 -2.10
CA ALA A 487 13.03 -10.02 -2.13
C ALA A 487 13.95 -9.80 -3.34
N TYR A 488 13.39 -9.44 -4.49
CA TYR A 488 14.18 -9.12 -5.67
C TYR A 488 15.13 -7.94 -5.44
N PHE A 489 14.66 -6.80 -4.91
CA PHE A 489 15.52 -5.64 -4.68
C PHE A 489 16.51 -5.83 -3.51
N TYR A 490 16.13 -6.56 -2.46
CA TYR A 490 16.99 -6.72 -1.29
C TYR A 490 17.99 -7.88 -1.38
N LEU A 491 17.75 -8.89 -2.24
CA LEU A 491 18.61 -10.08 -2.35
C LEU A 491 19.38 -10.18 -3.68
N LYS A 492 18.94 -9.52 -4.75
CA LYS A 492 19.61 -9.61 -6.05
C LYS A 492 20.63 -8.48 -6.20
N GLU A 493 21.92 -8.84 -6.20
CA GLU A 493 23.03 -7.91 -6.39
C GLU A 493 22.95 -7.18 -7.74
N ASP A 494 22.78 -7.94 -8.84
CA ASP A 494 22.57 -7.41 -10.19
C ASP A 494 21.08 -7.08 -10.46
N ASN A 495 20.45 -6.27 -9.59
CA ASN A 495 19.07 -5.86 -9.82
C ASN A 495 18.98 -4.76 -10.89
N ILE A 496 17.81 -4.63 -11.52
CA ILE A 496 17.57 -3.65 -12.59
C ILE A 496 17.78 -2.19 -12.18
N LEU A 497 17.71 -1.86 -10.88
CA LEU A 497 17.93 -0.50 -10.39
C LEU A 497 19.36 -0.27 -9.88
N PHE A 498 20.22 -1.30 -9.92
CA PHE A 498 21.53 -1.30 -9.28
C PHE A 498 21.49 -0.83 -7.81
N ALA A 499 20.39 -1.10 -7.12
CA ALA A 499 20.21 -0.77 -5.72
C ALA A 499 21.12 -1.64 -4.85
N GLU A 500 21.67 -1.07 -3.78
CA GLU A 500 22.44 -1.83 -2.79
C GLU A 500 21.54 -2.89 -2.11
N THR A 501 22.08 -4.09 -1.96
CA THR A 501 21.36 -5.20 -1.33
C THR A 501 21.57 -5.20 0.18
N ASP A 502 20.48 -5.35 0.93
CA ASP A 502 20.52 -5.51 2.39
C ASP A 502 19.72 -6.74 2.81
N TRP A 503 20.40 -7.90 2.79
CA TRP A 503 19.78 -9.16 3.20
C TRP A 503 19.31 -9.15 4.66
N LYS A 504 19.95 -8.37 5.54
CA LYS A 504 19.60 -8.31 6.97
C LYS A 504 18.27 -7.60 7.14
N ALA A 505 18.08 -6.46 6.49
CA ALA A 505 16.81 -5.75 6.50
C ALA A 505 15.68 -6.63 5.93
N PHE A 506 15.95 -7.38 4.86
CA PHE A 506 14.96 -8.33 4.32
C PHE A 506 14.59 -9.44 5.31
N CYS A 507 15.57 -10.04 5.99
CA CYS A 507 15.29 -11.02 7.04
C CYS A 507 14.42 -10.47 8.18
N VAL A 508 14.61 -9.20 8.57
CA VAL A 508 13.76 -8.53 9.56
C VAL A 508 12.33 -8.40 9.05
N LEU A 509 12.12 -7.99 7.79
CA LEU A 509 10.78 -7.88 7.18
C LEU A 509 10.08 -9.25 7.10
N VAL A 510 10.79 -10.29 6.66
CA VAL A 510 10.27 -11.66 6.62
C VAL A 510 9.90 -12.14 8.02
N GLY A 511 10.80 -11.95 8.99
CA GLY A 511 10.55 -12.28 10.40
C GLY A 511 9.32 -11.56 10.95
N TRP A 512 9.15 -10.27 10.62
CA TRP A 512 8.01 -9.47 11.05
C TRP A 512 6.68 -9.98 10.48
N VAL A 513 6.62 -10.32 9.20
CA VAL A 513 5.42 -10.92 8.59
C VAL A 513 5.14 -12.29 9.21
N TRP A 514 6.18 -13.09 9.47
CA TRP A 514 6.05 -14.41 10.08
C TRP A 514 5.49 -14.34 11.51
N ILE A 515 5.95 -13.38 12.31
CA ILE A 515 5.42 -13.13 13.66
C ILE A 515 3.92 -12.82 13.59
N GLN A 516 3.49 -11.96 12.66
CA GLN A 516 2.07 -11.66 12.48
C GLN A 516 1.24 -12.91 12.13
N ILE A 517 1.78 -13.78 11.25
CA ILE A 517 1.12 -15.04 10.89
C ILE A 517 1.01 -15.97 12.10
N TRP A 518 2.06 -16.11 12.91
CA TRP A 518 2.02 -16.90 14.15
C TRP A 518 0.99 -16.38 15.15
N VAL A 519 0.85 -15.05 15.27
CA VAL A 519 -0.19 -14.45 16.09
C VAL A 519 -1.58 -14.81 15.55
N LEU A 520 -1.80 -14.77 14.23
CA LEU A 520 -3.06 -15.21 13.63
C LEU A 520 -3.35 -16.70 13.88
N ILE A 521 -2.33 -17.57 13.81
CA ILE A 521 -2.45 -19.00 14.15
C ILE A 521 -2.86 -19.16 15.62
N ALA A 522 -2.18 -18.45 16.52
CA ALA A 522 -2.48 -18.49 17.94
C ALA A 522 -3.91 -18.00 18.25
N GLN A 523 -4.38 -16.95 17.57
CA GLN A 523 -5.77 -16.48 17.69
C GLN A 523 -6.80 -17.52 17.24
N GLU A 524 -6.47 -18.40 16.29
CA GLU A 524 -7.37 -19.46 15.85
C GLU A 524 -7.45 -20.61 16.87
N ILE A 525 -6.29 -21.02 17.43
CA ILE A 525 -6.19 -22.17 18.35
C ILE A 525 -6.63 -21.77 19.77
N LEU A 526 -5.95 -20.78 20.35
CA LEU A 526 -6.10 -20.36 21.75
C LEU A 526 -7.25 -19.36 21.93
N GLY A 527 -7.71 -18.77 20.84
CA GLY A 527 -8.83 -17.85 20.77
C GLY A 527 -8.39 -16.40 20.52
N PRO A 528 -9.28 -15.55 19.97
CA PRO A 528 -8.90 -14.23 19.48
C PRO A 528 -8.40 -13.27 20.55
N ARG A 529 -8.86 -13.44 21.81
CA ARG A 529 -8.49 -12.63 22.97
C ARG A 529 -7.35 -13.25 23.80
N TRP A 530 -6.68 -14.27 23.27
CA TRP A 530 -5.53 -14.89 23.93
C TRP A 530 -4.41 -13.85 24.12
N GLY A 531 -4.02 -13.60 25.37
CA GLY A 531 -3.02 -12.60 25.74
C GLY A 531 -3.55 -11.18 26.01
N VAL A 532 -4.88 -10.96 25.97
CA VAL A 532 -5.49 -9.66 26.27
C VAL A 532 -5.96 -9.61 27.74
N PRO A 533 -5.57 -8.60 28.53
CA PRO A 533 -6.03 -8.45 29.91
C PRO A 533 -7.56 -8.32 30.00
N LYS A 534 -8.16 -8.93 31.04
CA LYS A 534 -9.59 -8.76 31.34
C LYS A 534 -9.86 -7.28 31.63
N GLY A 535 -10.69 -6.64 30.80
CA GLY A 535 -11.00 -5.20 30.87
C GLY A 535 -10.54 -4.35 29.66
N TRP A 536 -9.68 -4.88 28.79
CA TRP A 536 -9.27 -4.17 27.55
C TRP A 536 -10.24 -4.35 26.37
N THR A 537 -11.19 -5.27 26.51
CA THR A 537 -12.22 -5.55 25.51
C THR A 537 -13.57 -5.64 26.21
N GLU A 538 -14.62 -5.14 25.57
CA GLU A 538 -16.01 -5.35 26.01
C GLU A 538 -16.28 -6.85 26.19
N GLU A 539 -16.95 -7.19 27.28
CA GLU A 539 -17.37 -8.57 27.54
C GLU A 539 -18.27 -9.02 26.40
N GLY A 540 -17.99 -10.22 25.87
CA GLY A 540 -18.80 -10.76 24.78
C GLY A 540 -20.23 -10.95 25.29
N TRP A 541 -21.22 -10.63 24.45
CA TRP A 541 -22.62 -10.87 24.80
C TRP A 541 -22.82 -12.33 25.18
N ASP A 542 -23.20 -12.58 26.43
CA ASP A 542 -23.53 -13.93 26.88
C ASP A 542 -24.92 -14.28 26.36
N TYR A 543 -24.99 -15.26 25.46
CA TYR A 543 -26.25 -15.76 24.91
C TYR A 543 -27.03 -16.62 25.91
N HIS A 544 -26.37 -17.05 26.99
CA HIS A 544 -26.96 -17.86 28.05
C HIS A 544 -26.68 -17.23 29.42
N PRO A 545 -27.14 -15.99 29.65
CA PRO A 545 -26.94 -15.35 30.94
C PRO A 545 -27.66 -16.17 32.00
N ILE A 546 -26.95 -16.48 33.09
CA ILE A 546 -27.54 -17.16 34.24
C ILE A 546 -28.51 -16.18 34.88
N LEU A 547 -29.79 -16.50 34.86
CA LEU A 547 -30.84 -15.70 35.47
C LEU A 547 -30.75 -15.87 36.99
N SER A 548 -30.39 -14.82 37.71
CA SER A 548 -30.54 -14.75 39.16
C SER A 548 -31.89 -14.13 39.51
N GLU A 549 -32.44 -14.49 40.67
CA GLU A 549 -33.70 -13.93 41.19
C GLU A 549 -33.65 -12.39 41.23
N ASP A 550 -32.53 -11.80 41.66
CA ASP A 550 -32.32 -10.34 41.72
C ASP A 550 -32.42 -9.65 40.34
N ASN A 551 -31.87 -10.29 39.29
CA ASN A 551 -31.88 -9.72 37.94
C ASN A 551 -33.26 -9.82 37.28
N VAL A 552 -34.03 -10.85 37.62
CA VAL A 552 -35.41 -11.03 37.14
C VAL A 552 -36.36 -10.05 37.82
N GLU A 553 -36.20 -9.80 39.12
CA GLU A 553 -37.01 -8.83 39.88
C GLU A 553 -36.70 -7.36 39.50
N ALA A 554 -35.46 -7.07 39.08
CA ALA A 554 -35.07 -5.76 38.56
C ALA A 554 -35.53 -5.48 37.10
N GLY A 555 -36.27 -6.40 36.48
CA GLY A 555 -36.74 -6.27 35.09
C GLY A 555 -35.69 -6.60 34.02
N GLY A 556 -34.57 -7.20 34.42
CA GLY A 556 -33.46 -7.62 33.54
C GLY A 556 -33.73 -8.94 32.80
N LEU A 557 -34.96 -9.17 32.32
CA LEU A 557 -35.21 -10.31 31.44
C LEU A 557 -34.63 -10.00 30.04
N PRO A 558 -34.01 -10.98 29.36
CA PRO A 558 -33.50 -10.79 28.01
C PRO A 558 -34.62 -10.31 27.06
N ILE A 559 -34.24 -9.52 26.06
CA ILE A 559 -35.08 -8.70 25.15
C ILE A 559 -36.31 -9.41 24.50
N GLY A 560 -36.47 -10.73 24.62
CA GLY A 560 -37.65 -11.50 24.17
C GLY A 560 -38.55 -12.08 25.28
N LEU A 561 -38.24 -11.83 26.55
CA LEU A 561 -38.92 -12.38 27.73
C LEU A 561 -39.43 -11.28 28.68
N VAL A 562 -39.21 -10.02 28.33
CA VAL A 562 -39.72 -8.86 29.08
C VAL A 562 -41.25 -8.86 28.98
N GLN A 563 -41.93 -9.03 30.12
CA GLN A 563 -43.36 -8.78 30.21
C GLN A 563 -43.63 -7.29 29.97
N VAL A 564 -44.31 -6.97 28.87
CA VAL A 564 -44.86 -5.63 28.64
C VAL A 564 -45.98 -5.41 29.65
N PRO A 565 -45.93 -4.37 30.52
CA PRO A 565 -47.04 -4.08 31.43
C PRO A 565 -48.25 -3.62 30.59
N GLY A 566 -49.30 -4.46 30.52
CA GLY A 566 -50.57 -4.11 29.87
C GLY A 566 -51.06 -5.02 28.75
N SER A 567 -50.46 -6.19 28.51
CA SER A 567 -51.07 -7.20 27.63
C SER A 567 -52.30 -7.84 28.32
N PRO A 568 -53.45 -7.99 27.63
CA PRO A 568 -54.61 -8.63 28.21
C PRO A 568 -54.33 -10.12 28.40
N THR A 569 -54.19 -10.55 29.65
CA THR A 569 -54.25 -11.97 30.01
C THR A 569 -55.65 -12.46 29.69
N LEU A 570 -55.81 -13.14 28.56
CA LEU A 570 -56.96 -14.01 28.33
C LEU A 570 -56.83 -15.17 29.32
N GLU A 571 -57.59 -15.11 30.42
CA GLU A 571 -57.87 -16.26 31.27
C GLU A 571 -58.46 -17.38 30.41
N ARG A 572 -57.61 -18.30 29.96
CA ARG A 572 -58.08 -19.60 29.47
C ARG A 572 -58.15 -20.52 30.66
N SER A 573 -59.30 -20.50 31.33
CA SER A 573 -59.70 -21.55 32.26
C SER A 573 -59.57 -22.91 31.56
N ARG A 574 -58.61 -23.72 32.01
CA ARG A 574 -58.54 -25.14 31.70
C ARG A 574 -58.66 -25.90 33.01
N THR A 575 -59.86 -26.42 33.20
CA THR A 575 -60.20 -27.49 34.12
C THR A 575 -59.37 -28.74 33.80
N SER A 576 -58.58 -29.19 34.76
CA SER A 576 -58.33 -30.61 35.02
C SER A 576 -57.64 -30.75 36.36
N GLU A 577 -58.43 -31.14 37.35
CA GLU A 577 -57.96 -31.81 38.56
C GLU A 577 -57.22 -33.08 38.12
N ASP A 578 -55.97 -33.28 38.57
CA ASP A 578 -55.60 -34.53 39.23
C ASP A 578 -54.34 -34.37 40.09
N MET A 579 -54.37 -35.05 41.23
CA MET A 579 -53.40 -35.05 42.32
C MET A 579 -52.03 -35.62 41.92
N GLY A 580 -51.00 -35.22 42.65
CA GLY A 580 -49.89 -36.15 42.91
C GLY A 580 -48.60 -35.51 43.34
N SER A 581 -48.51 -35.19 44.64
CA SER A 581 -47.28 -34.93 45.40
C SER A 581 -45.99 -35.48 44.78
N ARG A 582 -45.15 -34.61 44.21
CA ARG A 582 -43.71 -34.86 44.07
C ARG A 582 -42.92 -33.84 44.87
N LYS A 583 -42.50 -34.35 46.02
CA LYS A 583 -41.41 -33.95 46.90
C LYS A 583 -40.42 -32.96 46.25
N LYS A 584 -40.48 -31.73 46.74
CA LYS A 584 -39.48 -30.66 46.71
C LYS A 584 -38.05 -31.24 46.72
N LYS A 585 -37.34 -31.07 45.62
CA LYS A 585 -35.88 -31.12 45.58
C LYS A 585 -35.36 -30.26 44.42
N ASP A 586 -34.70 -29.17 44.83
CA ASP A 586 -33.69 -28.36 44.13
C ASP A 586 -34.08 -27.54 42.88
N GLY A 587 -33.82 -26.22 42.97
CA GLY A 587 -33.71 -25.26 41.86
C GLY A 587 -34.95 -24.40 41.59
N THR A 588 -34.84 -23.07 41.74
CA THR A 588 -35.95 -22.12 41.55
C THR A 588 -36.35 -22.02 40.08
N VAL A 589 -37.31 -22.82 39.59
CA VAL A 589 -37.82 -22.70 38.22
C VAL A 589 -38.92 -21.64 38.15
N ARG A 590 -38.83 -20.70 37.20
CA ARG A 590 -39.82 -19.64 36.93
C ARG A 590 -40.44 -19.80 35.55
N SER A 591 -41.76 -19.70 35.46
CA SER A 591 -42.51 -19.73 34.20
C SER A 591 -42.55 -18.33 33.56
N VAL A 592 -42.14 -18.22 32.30
CA VAL A 592 -42.09 -16.99 31.51
C VAL A 592 -42.70 -17.25 30.13
N ASP A 593 -43.53 -16.33 29.64
CA ASP A 593 -44.15 -16.45 28.32
C ASP A 593 -43.17 -16.03 27.22
N CYS A 594 -42.91 -16.93 26.27
CA CYS A 594 -42.07 -16.59 25.13
C CYS A 594 -42.83 -15.65 24.17
N ALA A 595 -42.29 -14.45 23.93
CA ALA A 595 -42.90 -13.48 23.03
C ALA A 595 -42.98 -13.94 21.55
N ILE A 596 -42.21 -14.98 21.17
CA ILE A 596 -42.13 -15.48 19.78
C ILE A 596 -43.19 -16.56 19.52
N CYS A 597 -43.28 -17.56 20.39
CA CYS A 597 -44.19 -18.71 20.19
C CYS A 597 -45.42 -18.69 21.10
N MET A 598 -45.55 -17.70 22.00
CA MET A 598 -46.66 -17.55 22.96
C MET A 598 -46.90 -18.79 23.83
N GLN A 599 -45.86 -19.59 24.07
CA GLN A 599 -45.89 -20.74 24.97
C GLN A 599 -45.21 -20.40 26.30
N VAL A 600 -45.73 -21.00 27.37
CA VAL A 600 -45.15 -20.91 28.72
C VAL A 600 -43.85 -21.71 28.74
N LEU A 601 -42.71 -21.04 28.93
CA LEU A 601 -41.41 -21.66 29.14
C LEU A 601 -41.08 -21.68 30.63
N GLU A 602 -40.60 -22.82 31.12
CA GLU A 602 -40.06 -22.96 32.46
C GLU A 602 -38.54 -22.78 32.41
N VAL A 603 -38.03 -21.70 33.02
CA VAL A 603 -36.61 -21.37 33.02
C VAL A 603 -36.05 -21.49 34.44
N PRO A 604 -34.94 -22.21 34.66
CA PRO A 604 -34.31 -22.30 35.96
C PRO A 604 -33.64 -20.97 36.33
N VAL A 605 -33.89 -20.50 37.56
CA VAL A 605 -33.37 -19.27 38.16
C VAL A 605 -32.55 -19.65 39.39
N VAL A 606 -31.42 -18.97 39.58
CA VAL A 606 -30.53 -19.16 40.73
C VAL A 606 -30.93 -18.21 41.87
N ALA A 607 -30.89 -18.71 43.10
CA ALA A 607 -31.31 -17.97 44.29
C ALA A 607 -30.50 -16.68 44.53
N ALA A 608 -31.17 -15.61 44.99
CA ALA A 608 -30.53 -14.34 45.31
C ALA A 608 -29.43 -14.49 46.39
N GLY A 609 -28.23 -13.98 46.11
CA GLY A 609 -27.10 -13.98 47.05
C GLY A 609 -26.13 -15.17 46.97
N GLU A 610 -26.25 -16.06 45.97
CA GLU A 610 -25.23 -17.09 45.70
C GLU A 610 -24.21 -16.55 44.68
N ASP A 611 -22.99 -16.25 45.15
CA ASP A 611 -21.89 -15.75 44.30
C ASP A 611 -21.50 -16.80 43.25
N VAL A 612 -21.99 -16.67 42.01
CA VAL A 612 -21.66 -17.57 40.88
C VAL A 612 -20.25 -17.26 40.30
N SER A 613 -19.38 -16.60 41.05
CA SER A 613 -18.00 -16.26 40.64
C SER A 613 -16.95 -17.26 41.13
N GLY A 614 -17.36 -18.42 41.63
CA GLY A 614 -16.48 -19.55 41.97
C GLY A 614 -16.33 -20.56 40.82
N ALA A 615 -15.09 -20.84 40.42
CA ALA A 615 -14.70 -21.83 39.40
C ALA A 615 -15.03 -23.31 39.73
N GLY A 616 -16.02 -23.57 40.59
CA GLY A 616 -16.42 -24.91 41.05
C GLY A 616 -17.77 -25.42 40.50
N ALA A 617 -18.61 -24.56 39.91
CA ALA A 617 -19.95 -24.95 39.42
C ALA A 617 -20.02 -25.20 37.90
N ALA A 618 -18.88 -25.15 37.20
CA ALA A 618 -18.78 -25.50 35.77
C ALA A 618 -18.46 -27.01 35.53
N GLY A 619 -18.42 -27.82 36.59
CA GLY A 619 -18.10 -29.25 36.52
C GLY A 619 -19.28 -30.18 36.23
N GLY A 620 -20.49 -29.65 36.08
CA GLY A 620 -21.74 -30.44 36.05
C GLY A 620 -22.49 -30.45 34.72
N CYS A 621 -21.86 -30.14 33.59
CA CYS A 621 -22.43 -30.34 32.26
C CYS A 621 -21.32 -30.61 31.23
N LEU A 622 -20.49 -31.62 31.54
CA LEU A 622 -19.73 -32.30 30.49
C LEU A 622 -20.72 -33.10 29.65
N LEU A 623 -20.83 -32.70 28.39
CA LEU A 623 -21.26 -33.53 27.27
C LEU A 623 -20.74 -34.96 27.45
N GLY A 624 -21.65 -35.88 27.80
CA GLY A 624 -21.41 -37.30 27.57
C GLY A 624 -21.40 -37.53 26.07
N GLY A 625 -20.22 -37.79 25.51
CA GLY A 625 -20.09 -38.40 24.20
C GLY A 625 -20.59 -39.85 24.26
N LEU A 626 -21.45 -40.19 23.31
CA LEU A 626 -21.68 -41.54 22.77
C LEU A 626 -21.87 -41.31 21.27
N ASP A 627 -20.83 -41.54 20.47
CA ASP A 627 -20.55 -42.81 19.78
C ASP A 627 -21.57 -43.15 18.69
N GLU A 628 -21.01 -43.28 17.48
CA GLU A 628 -21.47 -44.01 16.28
C GLU A 628 -22.96 -44.34 16.11
N VAL A 629 -23.58 -43.77 15.07
CA VAL A 629 -24.78 -44.34 14.45
C VAL A 629 -24.38 -45.02 13.13
N PRO A 630 -24.53 -46.35 12.99
CA PRO A 630 -24.29 -47.04 11.74
C PRO A 630 -25.47 -46.89 10.78
N VAL A 631 -25.13 -46.84 9.50
CA VAL A 631 -26.04 -46.89 8.35
C VAL A 631 -26.82 -48.22 8.35
N ALA A 632 -28.16 -48.14 8.28
CA ALA A 632 -29.01 -49.25 7.91
C ALA A 632 -29.98 -48.83 6.79
N VAL A 633 -29.83 -49.50 5.65
CA VAL A 633 -30.66 -49.45 4.45
C VAL A 633 -32.02 -50.09 4.73
N PRO A 634 -33.16 -49.53 4.28
CA PRO A 634 -34.39 -50.29 4.21
C PRO A 634 -34.50 -50.97 2.83
N ASN A 635 -34.50 -52.30 2.85
CA ASN A 635 -35.05 -53.10 1.76
C ASN A 635 -36.58 -53.07 1.86
N MET A 636 -37.24 -52.44 0.90
CA MET A 636 -38.32 -53.01 0.08
C MET A 636 -38.55 -52.13 -1.14
#